data_AF-A0A4U1LPK9-F1
#
_entry.id   AF-A0A4U1LPK9-F1
#
_cell.length_a   1.000
_cell.length_b   1.000
_cell.length_c   1.000
_cell.angle_alpha   90.00
_cell.angle_beta   90.00
_cell.angle_gamma   90.00
#
_symmetry.space_group_name_H-M   'P 1'
#
loop_
_entity.id
_entity.type
_entity.pdbx_description
1 polymer ?
#
loop_
_entity_poly.entity_id
_entity_poly.type
_entity_poly.pdbx_seq_one_letter_code
_entity_poly.pdbx_strand_id
1 'polypeptide(L)'
;EAYTVILNSTTNPLVPINDATANGIINDDDNIPGTTGLFINDITVNETDGTATLAITLVGTVQDSFTVDFSTSDNTATASEDYTTTEKTLTLVGNEVDPITITIPILNDVLLEEEEDFQVVLSNLSTTVIQINKAIGIVTIIDDEYDTDGDNVPDITDLDDDNDGILDANEGDTTIDTDGDGFADSIDIDSDNDGIPDNVEAQTTDGYVPPTGNDSDNDGLDDAYDTNDEGLVPVDTDGDGSQDVIDLDSDNDTVPDNNEGNDFNNDGQPDWTFTGTDTDGDGLDDGYEGSDVNDGFDVNDEIDDPANDLPNTDNQDDVNYRDVDDDGDGIPTMDEDADNDGDPTNDDTDGDGIPDYLDPTDTDGDGVPDYVDLDDDNDGILDANEGDGATDTDNDGYPDSRDIDSDNDGIPDNVEAQTTDGYVPPTGNDSDNDGLDDAYDTNDEGLVPVDTDGDGAQDFIDLDSDSDTVPDNNEGNDFNNDGQPDWTLTGTDTDGDGLDDGYEGSNVNDGFDVNDEIDDPANDLPNTDNQDDVNYRDVDDDGDGIPTMDEDADNDGDPTNDDTDGDGIPDYLDPMDDRFMDPNFEDMTIICGEEVPAIPELGDIGGCSTPVVNFTEEIVTVADTDDYMIERRWEVADDCGNTATFTQTIFVMQPQLEEVYIDVCVEDEAVDLINYLPQGFDTNGIFTAVEGEVVLEGSLFNPANLALGEYKIMYASNGGDCKYYVDFIITTNNDCVPCTRDQIEVSKAVTPNGDAINDVFEIKGTEYCGYTFDVLIFNRWGDKVYESRNYLNDWGGTSPNNAYGSRGTVPAGTYYYIIKINEQPEMQPINGYIYVGTE
;
A
#
# COMPACT_ATOMS: atom_id res chain seq x y z
N GLU A 1 12.90 21.25 -102.69
CA GLU A 1 13.01 20.81 -104.10
C GLU A 1 13.35 21.96 -105.06
N ALA A 2 13.66 21.71 -106.34
CA ALA A 2 13.86 22.80 -107.32
C ALA A 2 13.26 22.43 -108.69
N TYR A 3 12.72 23.43 -109.39
CA TYR A 3 12.18 23.27 -110.74
C TYR A 3 12.62 24.41 -111.65
N THR A 4 12.71 24.14 -112.95
CA THR A 4 13.09 25.13 -113.95
C THR A 4 11.92 25.41 -114.88
N VAL A 5 11.49 26.67 -114.96
CA VAL A 5 10.50 27.14 -115.93
C VAL A 5 11.23 27.59 -117.18
N ILE A 6 10.84 27.04 -118.34
CA ILE A 6 11.43 27.37 -119.64
C ILE A 6 10.40 28.06 -120.53
N LEU A 7 10.70 29.29 -120.96
CA LEU A 7 9.92 30.00 -121.97
C LEU A 7 10.32 29.50 -123.37
N ASN A 8 9.48 28.64 -123.95
CA ASN A 8 9.82 27.94 -125.20
C ASN A 8 9.55 28.74 -126.48
N SER A 9 8.64 29.73 -126.47
CA SER A 9 8.33 30.54 -127.66
C SER A 9 7.59 31.84 -127.33
N THR A 10 7.60 32.80 -128.27
CA THR A 10 6.73 33.98 -128.24
C THR A 10 5.86 33.98 -129.50
N THR A 11 4.63 34.48 -129.39
CA THR A 11 3.71 34.63 -130.53
C THR A 11 4.02 35.87 -131.38
N ASN A 12 4.94 36.73 -130.94
CA ASN A 12 5.36 37.94 -131.64
C ASN A 12 6.85 37.85 -132.01
N PRO A 13 7.19 37.61 -133.29
CA PRO A 13 8.58 37.38 -133.73
C PRO A 13 9.49 38.61 -133.56
N LEU A 14 8.95 39.78 -133.22
CA LEU A 14 9.73 40.99 -132.95
C LEU A 14 10.16 41.13 -131.47
N VAL A 15 9.70 40.24 -130.58
CA VAL A 15 10.06 40.26 -129.15
C VAL A 15 10.94 39.04 -128.84
N PRO A 16 12.25 39.20 -128.65
CA PRO A 16 13.13 38.08 -128.29
C PRO A 16 12.95 37.69 -126.82
N ILE A 17 13.03 36.39 -126.53
CA ILE A 17 13.16 35.88 -125.16
C ILE A 17 14.63 36.09 -124.77
N ASN A 18 14.89 37.11 -123.97
CA ASN A 18 16.26 37.47 -123.58
C ASN A 18 16.77 36.65 -122.39
N ASP A 19 15.85 36.06 -121.62
CA ASP A 19 16.14 35.10 -120.57
C ASP A 19 15.06 34.00 -120.63
N ALA A 20 15.48 32.79 -121.00
CA ALA A 20 14.57 31.70 -121.34
C ALA A 20 14.30 30.75 -120.17
N THR A 21 15.03 30.88 -119.07
CA THR A 21 14.99 29.93 -117.95
C THR A 21 14.93 30.65 -116.63
N ALA A 22 13.97 30.30 -115.79
CA ALA A 22 13.93 30.72 -114.39
C ALA A 22 13.95 29.48 -113.50
N ASN A 23 14.77 29.50 -112.45
CA ASN A 23 14.79 28.44 -111.44
C ASN A 23 13.94 28.86 -110.25
N GLY A 24 12.96 28.04 -109.91
CA GLY A 24 12.24 28.10 -108.63
C GLY A 24 12.89 27.12 -107.65
N ILE A 25 13.10 27.58 -106.42
CA ILE A 25 13.44 26.71 -105.28
C ILE A 25 12.17 26.59 -104.45
N ILE A 26 11.77 25.35 -104.18
CA ILE A 26 10.75 25.00 -103.18
C ILE A 26 11.52 24.72 -101.89
N ASN A 27 11.36 25.59 -100.91
CA ASN A 27 11.83 25.30 -99.56
C ASN A 27 10.79 24.37 -98.93
N ASP A 28 11.26 23.25 -98.39
CA ASP A 28 10.43 22.33 -97.63
C ASP A 28 10.19 22.93 -96.24
N ASP A 29 8.92 23.16 -95.87
CA ASP A 29 8.49 23.71 -94.59
C ASP A 29 7.66 22.71 -93.76
N ASP A 30 7.60 21.44 -94.19
CA ASP A 30 6.81 20.39 -93.53
C ASP A 30 7.58 19.66 -92.42
N ASN A 31 8.92 19.75 -92.37
CA ASN A 31 9.75 19.19 -91.29
C ASN A 31 10.12 20.26 -90.25
N ILE A 32 9.21 20.52 -89.32
CA ILE A 32 9.39 21.49 -88.23
C ILE A 32 9.88 20.74 -86.98
N PRO A 33 11.13 20.97 -86.53
CA PRO A 33 11.67 20.34 -85.32
C PRO A 33 10.80 20.55 -84.09
N GLY A 34 10.58 19.47 -83.33
CA GLY A 34 9.75 19.47 -82.13
C GLY A 34 8.23 19.42 -82.37
N THR A 35 7.76 19.37 -83.62
CA THR A 35 6.31 19.29 -83.91
C THR A 35 5.96 18.18 -84.90
N THR A 36 6.75 17.99 -85.95
CA THR A 36 6.59 16.88 -86.91
C THR A 36 7.73 15.88 -86.76
N GLY A 37 7.43 14.59 -86.63
CA GLY A 37 8.42 13.55 -86.37
C GLY A 37 7.86 12.37 -85.57
N LEU A 38 8.75 11.55 -85.03
CA LEU A 38 8.39 10.42 -84.16
C LEU A 38 8.40 10.82 -82.69
N PHE A 39 7.42 10.29 -81.97
CA PHE A 39 7.29 10.39 -80.52
C PHE A 39 6.97 9.00 -79.96
N ILE A 40 7.53 8.68 -78.80
CA ILE A 40 7.15 7.54 -77.97
C ILE A 40 6.53 8.10 -76.68
N ASN A 41 5.44 7.51 -76.19
CA ASN A 41 4.82 7.91 -74.93
C ASN A 41 5.58 7.31 -73.73
N ASP A 42 5.28 7.85 -72.55
CA ASP A 42 5.60 7.19 -71.28
C ASP A 42 4.34 6.42 -70.84
N ILE A 43 4.52 5.38 -70.03
CA ILE A 43 3.45 4.59 -69.42
C ILE A 43 3.85 4.18 -68.00
N THR A 44 2.85 3.87 -67.19
CA THR A 44 2.97 3.16 -65.93
C THR A 44 2.25 1.83 -66.10
N VAL A 45 2.79 0.76 -65.52
CA VAL A 45 2.28 -0.61 -65.61
C VAL A 45 2.48 -1.28 -64.25
N ASN A 46 1.55 -2.16 -63.90
CA ASN A 46 1.68 -3.03 -62.74
C ASN A 46 2.65 -4.17 -63.04
N GLU A 47 3.30 -4.74 -62.04
CA GLU A 47 4.21 -5.86 -62.25
C GLU A 47 3.44 -7.10 -62.71
N THR A 48 2.26 -7.33 -62.11
CA THR A 48 1.32 -8.42 -62.45
C THR A 48 0.81 -8.38 -63.90
N ASP A 49 0.81 -7.22 -64.56
CA ASP A 49 0.31 -7.05 -65.94
C ASP A 49 1.15 -7.87 -66.97
N GLY A 50 2.38 -8.23 -66.60
CA GLY A 50 3.30 -9.08 -67.37
C GLY A 50 3.81 -8.50 -68.70
N THR A 51 3.26 -7.39 -69.19
CA THR A 51 3.77 -6.66 -70.37
C THR A 51 3.50 -5.16 -70.37
N ALA A 52 4.52 -4.37 -70.69
CA ALA A 52 4.43 -2.93 -70.92
C ALA A 52 4.21 -2.61 -72.41
N THR A 53 3.11 -1.90 -72.75
CA THR A 53 2.75 -1.58 -74.15
C THR A 53 2.89 -0.08 -74.49
N LEU A 54 3.94 0.29 -75.23
CA LEU A 54 4.19 1.67 -75.65
C LEU A 54 3.71 1.94 -77.08
N ALA A 55 3.26 3.15 -77.35
CA ALA A 55 2.80 3.64 -78.64
C ALA A 55 3.80 4.63 -79.27
N ILE A 56 4.28 4.28 -80.46
CA ILE A 56 5.11 5.17 -81.29
C ILE A 56 4.22 5.88 -82.29
N THR A 57 4.15 7.20 -82.18
CA THR A 57 3.28 8.05 -83.00
C THR A 57 4.10 8.85 -84.02
N LEU A 58 3.69 8.78 -85.29
CA LEU A 58 4.20 9.66 -86.35
C LEU A 58 3.29 10.89 -86.49
N VAL A 59 3.83 12.07 -86.24
CA VAL A 59 3.14 13.35 -86.50
C VAL A 59 3.69 13.96 -87.78
N GLY A 60 2.88 14.00 -88.83
CA GLY A 60 3.23 14.51 -90.16
C GLY A 60 3.05 13.48 -91.27
N THR A 61 3.32 13.86 -92.51
CA THR A 61 3.16 12.99 -93.69
C THR A 61 4.53 12.64 -94.28
N VAL A 62 4.84 11.35 -94.39
CA VAL A 62 6.07 10.85 -95.03
C VAL A 62 5.67 9.98 -96.22
N GLN A 63 6.20 10.26 -97.41
CA GLN A 63 5.74 9.60 -98.64
C GLN A 63 6.12 8.11 -98.70
N ASP A 64 7.33 7.76 -98.29
CA ASP A 64 7.88 6.41 -98.38
C ASP A 64 7.98 5.76 -96.99
N SER A 65 7.93 4.42 -96.94
CA SER A 65 8.19 3.67 -95.70
C SER A 65 9.64 3.88 -95.23
N PHE A 66 9.83 3.91 -93.92
CA PHE A 66 11.13 4.05 -93.28
C PHE A 66 11.24 3.12 -92.08
N THR A 67 12.44 2.98 -91.51
CA THR A 67 12.68 2.15 -90.32
C THR A 67 13.23 2.98 -89.17
N VAL A 68 12.94 2.55 -87.95
CA VAL A 68 13.54 3.05 -86.70
C VAL A 68 13.88 1.83 -85.85
N ASP A 69 15.01 1.88 -85.16
CA ASP A 69 15.36 0.86 -84.17
C ASP A 69 14.81 1.29 -82.81
N PHE A 70 14.39 0.34 -81.98
CA PHE A 70 14.22 0.57 -80.55
C PHE A 70 14.99 -0.47 -79.74
N SER A 71 15.47 -0.06 -78.58
CA SER A 71 16.13 -0.90 -77.58
C SER A 71 15.71 -0.44 -76.18
N THR A 72 15.54 -1.38 -75.26
CA THR A 72 15.40 -1.07 -73.83
C THR A 72 16.76 -0.77 -73.20
N SER A 73 16.77 -0.03 -72.09
CA SER A 73 17.94 0.27 -71.27
C SER A 73 17.50 0.46 -69.82
N ASP A 74 18.27 -0.11 -68.90
CA ASP A 74 18.05 0.00 -67.45
C ASP A 74 18.06 1.47 -67.01
N ASN A 75 17.30 1.77 -65.95
CA ASN A 75 17.43 3.00 -65.17
C ASN A 75 17.47 2.67 -63.67
N THR A 76 16.33 2.67 -62.97
CA THR A 76 16.25 2.05 -61.63
C THR A 76 15.96 0.56 -61.77
N ALA A 77 14.94 0.22 -62.56
CA ALA A 77 14.60 -1.14 -63.00
C ALA A 77 15.73 -1.76 -63.86
N THR A 78 16.13 -3.01 -63.57
CA THR A 78 17.20 -3.73 -64.26
C THR A 78 16.75 -4.94 -65.09
N ALA A 79 17.36 -5.10 -66.27
CA ALA A 79 17.04 -6.24 -67.12
C ALA A 79 17.47 -7.57 -66.48
N SER A 80 16.52 -8.51 -66.40
CA SER A 80 16.58 -9.88 -65.83
C SER A 80 16.05 -10.01 -64.40
N GLU A 81 15.82 -8.91 -63.70
CA GLU A 81 15.11 -8.86 -62.41
C GLU A 81 13.66 -8.49 -62.73
N ASP A 82 13.43 -7.27 -63.22
CA ASP A 82 12.06 -6.70 -63.40
C ASP A 82 11.59 -6.60 -64.87
N TYR A 83 12.49 -6.63 -65.88
CA TYR A 83 12.04 -6.70 -67.29
C TYR A 83 12.96 -7.47 -68.25
N THR A 84 12.42 -7.87 -69.41
CA THR A 84 13.21 -8.55 -70.46
C THR A 84 13.77 -7.57 -71.51
N THR A 85 15.10 -7.56 -71.67
CA THR A 85 15.77 -6.76 -72.71
C THR A 85 15.19 -7.00 -74.11
N THR A 86 14.69 -5.96 -74.76
CA THR A 86 14.07 -6.04 -76.09
C THR A 86 14.70 -5.04 -77.06
N GLU A 87 15.22 -5.53 -78.19
CA GLU A 87 15.76 -4.71 -79.29
C GLU A 87 15.19 -5.16 -80.64
N LYS A 88 14.70 -4.20 -81.45
CA LYS A 88 14.12 -4.51 -82.77
C LYS A 88 14.11 -3.31 -83.72
N THR A 89 14.30 -3.58 -85.01
CA THR A 89 14.03 -2.63 -86.09
C THR A 89 12.55 -2.68 -86.49
N LEU A 90 11.85 -1.57 -86.33
CA LEU A 90 10.47 -1.38 -86.78
C LEU A 90 10.45 -0.80 -88.20
N THR A 91 9.50 -1.26 -89.02
CA THR A 91 9.22 -0.67 -90.34
C THR A 91 7.90 0.08 -90.27
N LEU A 92 7.96 1.39 -90.50
CA LEU A 92 6.79 2.28 -90.48
C LEU A 92 6.33 2.55 -91.92
N VAL A 93 5.02 2.47 -92.14
CA VAL A 93 4.43 2.85 -93.44
C VAL A 93 4.23 4.37 -93.46
N GLY A 94 4.75 5.02 -94.51
CA GLY A 94 4.58 6.45 -94.67
C GLY A 94 3.10 6.86 -94.76
N ASN A 95 2.71 7.90 -94.01
CA ASN A 95 1.34 8.42 -93.86
C ASN A 95 0.34 7.51 -93.12
N GLU A 96 0.83 6.52 -92.39
CA GLU A 96 -0.01 5.78 -91.43
C GLU A 96 -0.45 6.71 -90.29
N VAL A 97 -1.73 6.62 -89.91
CA VAL A 97 -2.35 7.53 -88.92
C VAL A 97 -2.46 6.88 -87.54
N ASP A 98 -2.38 5.55 -87.48
CA ASP A 98 -2.48 4.79 -86.24
C ASP A 98 -1.08 4.64 -85.61
N PRO A 99 -0.92 4.84 -84.29
CA PRO A 99 0.32 4.56 -83.60
C PRO A 99 0.73 3.09 -83.75
N ILE A 100 2.02 2.85 -83.86
CA ILE A 100 2.58 1.49 -83.84
C ILE A 100 2.87 1.15 -82.39
N THR A 101 2.32 0.04 -81.90
CA THR A 101 2.61 -0.44 -80.55
C THR A 101 3.80 -1.38 -80.50
N ILE A 102 4.55 -1.30 -79.41
CA ILE A 102 5.59 -2.24 -79.02
C ILE A 102 5.27 -2.77 -77.63
N THR A 103 5.63 -4.02 -77.38
CA THR A 103 5.39 -4.72 -76.11
C THR A 103 6.73 -5.15 -75.54
N ILE A 104 6.98 -4.82 -74.28
CA ILE A 104 8.14 -5.26 -73.50
C ILE A 104 7.61 -6.22 -72.42
N PRO A 105 8.14 -7.45 -72.28
CA PRO A 105 7.78 -8.32 -71.17
C PRO A 105 8.28 -7.75 -69.84
N ILE A 106 7.38 -7.67 -68.87
CA ILE A 106 7.67 -7.41 -67.45
C ILE A 106 7.82 -8.78 -66.79
N LEU A 107 8.78 -8.90 -65.89
CA LEU A 107 8.94 -10.07 -65.03
C LEU A 107 8.18 -9.72 -63.75
N ASN A 108 7.31 -10.60 -63.29
CA ASN A 108 6.71 -10.48 -61.96
C ASN A 108 7.42 -11.46 -61.03
N ASP A 109 7.68 -11.02 -59.80
CA ASP A 109 8.05 -11.88 -58.70
C ASP A 109 7.23 -11.60 -57.43
N VAL A 110 7.81 -11.77 -56.25
CA VAL A 110 7.12 -11.70 -54.94
C VAL A 110 7.93 -10.88 -53.94
N LEU A 111 8.95 -10.16 -54.42
CA LEU A 111 9.79 -9.32 -53.59
C LEU A 111 9.19 -7.92 -53.60
N LEU A 112 8.97 -7.37 -52.41
CA LEU A 112 8.57 -5.98 -52.27
C LEU A 112 9.68 -5.04 -52.80
N GLU A 113 9.37 -4.24 -53.80
CA GLU A 113 10.27 -3.31 -54.47
C GLU A 113 9.68 -1.88 -54.52
N GLU A 114 10.56 -0.87 -54.44
CA GLU A 114 10.16 0.52 -54.63
C GLU A 114 9.70 0.80 -56.07
N GLU A 115 8.93 1.87 -56.32
CA GLU A 115 8.57 2.24 -57.70
C GLU A 115 9.83 2.42 -58.58
N GLU A 116 9.98 1.57 -59.59
CA GLU A 116 11.13 1.56 -60.48
C GLU A 116 10.77 1.90 -61.94
N ASP A 117 11.76 2.32 -62.74
CA ASP A 117 11.56 2.64 -64.15
C ASP A 117 12.68 2.15 -65.06
N PHE A 118 12.34 1.84 -66.31
CA PHE A 118 13.32 1.61 -67.38
C PHE A 118 12.99 2.43 -68.65
N GLN A 119 14.00 2.55 -69.53
CA GLN A 119 13.91 3.40 -70.72
C GLN A 119 13.76 2.58 -72.01
N VAL A 120 12.89 3.06 -72.90
CA VAL A 120 12.77 2.57 -74.28
C VAL A 120 13.30 3.63 -75.25
N VAL A 121 14.44 3.34 -75.89
CA VAL A 121 15.20 4.30 -76.70
C VAL A 121 15.01 4.06 -78.19
N LEU A 122 14.48 5.06 -78.91
CA LEU A 122 14.39 5.08 -80.37
C LEU A 122 15.70 5.57 -81.01
N SER A 123 16.20 4.85 -82.01
CA SER A 123 17.47 5.17 -82.69
C SER A 123 17.48 4.79 -84.18
N ASN A 124 18.60 5.10 -84.86
CA ASN A 124 18.88 4.68 -86.25
C ASN A 124 17.77 4.93 -87.29
N LEU A 125 17.05 6.05 -87.18
CA LEU A 125 16.01 6.42 -88.12
C LEU A 125 16.55 6.46 -89.57
N SER A 126 15.94 5.68 -90.47
CA SER A 126 16.47 5.44 -91.82
C SER A 126 16.24 6.58 -92.81
N THR A 127 15.52 7.63 -92.42
CA THR A 127 15.16 8.78 -93.24
C THR A 127 15.66 10.08 -92.61
N THR A 128 16.01 11.05 -93.45
CA THR A 128 16.38 12.41 -93.02
C THR A 128 15.24 13.41 -93.22
N VAL A 129 14.06 12.96 -93.66
CA VAL A 129 12.89 13.81 -93.96
C VAL A 129 12.15 14.22 -92.68
N ILE A 130 12.23 13.39 -91.63
CA ILE A 130 11.71 13.64 -90.30
C ILE A 130 12.82 13.39 -89.26
N GLN A 131 12.56 13.70 -88.00
CA GLN A 131 13.45 13.40 -86.88
C GLN A 131 12.69 12.68 -85.76
N ILE A 132 13.44 12.15 -84.80
CA ILE A 132 12.90 11.64 -83.53
C ILE A 132 12.82 12.84 -82.59
N ASN A 133 11.61 13.28 -82.25
CA ASN A 133 11.40 14.46 -81.39
C ASN A 133 11.37 14.08 -79.90
N LYS A 134 10.86 12.89 -79.58
CA LYS A 134 11.01 12.25 -78.27
C LYS A 134 11.59 10.86 -78.50
N ALA A 135 12.84 10.69 -78.07
CA ALA A 135 13.63 9.48 -78.35
C ALA A 135 13.63 8.47 -77.21
N ILE A 136 13.12 8.84 -76.04
CA ILE A 136 13.06 8.00 -74.84
C ILE A 136 11.61 7.98 -74.39
N GLY A 137 11.04 6.79 -74.24
CA GLY A 137 9.83 6.55 -73.46
C GLY A 137 10.23 5.92 -72.13
N ILE A 138 9.62 6.37 -71.04
CA ILE A 138 9.83 5.80 -69.70
C ILE A 138 8.68 4.82 -69.43
N VAL A 139 9.03 3.64 -68.92
CA VAL A 139 8.08 2.68 -68.35
C VAL A 139 8.35 2.65 -66.86
N THR A 140 7.38 3.10 -66.08
CA THR A 140 7.36 2.95 -64.62
C THR A 140 6.65 1.63 -64.28
N ILE A 141 7.24 0.83 -63.41
CA ILE A 141 6.70 -0.41 -62.86
C ILE A 141 6.24 -0.09 -61.43
N ILE A 142 4.99 -0.44 -61.12
CA ILE A 142 4.44 -0.42 -59.75
C ILE A 142 4.37 -1.88 -59.31
N ASP A 143 4.96 -2.17 -58.16
CA ASP A 143 4.77 -3.41 -57.42
C ASP A 143 3.36 -3.41 -56.83
N ASP A 144 2.57 -4.44 -57.16
CA ASP A 144 1.13 -4.51 -56.85
C ASP A 144 0.74 -5.83 -56.16
N GLU A 145 1.70 -6.39 -55.42
CA GLU A 145 1.61 -7.64 -54.67
C GLU A 145 1.80 -7.45 -53.15
N TYR A 146 1.36 -6.32 -52.57
CA TYR A 146 1.31 -6.14 -51.11
C TYR A 146 0.29 -7.13 -50.52
N ASP A 147 0.67 -7.73 -49.40
CA ASP A 147 0.08 -8.89 -48.72
C ASP A 147 0.54 -8.71 -47.27
N THR A 148 -0.27 -7.96 -46.52
CA THR A 148 0.05 -7.43 -45.18
C THR A 148 0.27 -8.58 -44.19
N ASP A 149 -0.71 -9.45 -44.01
CA ASP A 149 -0.66 -10.61 -43.11
C ASP A 149 0.20 -11.80 -43.65
N GLY A 150 0.55 -11.79 -44.95
CA GLY A 150 1.38 -12.81 -45.58
C GLY A 150 0.67 -14.13 -45.87
N ASP A 151 -0.66 -14.15 -45.92
CA ASP A 151 -1.47 -15.35 -46.16
C ASP A 151 -1.45 -15.81 -47.64
N ASN A 152 -0.86 -15.01 -48.53
CA ASN A 152 -0.78 -15.14 -50.00
C ASN A 152 -2.02 -14.69 -50.79
N VAL A 153 -2.87 -13.87 -50.20
CA VAL A 153 -3.94 -13.09 -50.81
C VAL A 153 -3.50 -11.62 -50.78
N PRO A 154 -3.35 -10.95 -51.93
CA PRO A 154 -2.91 -9.56 -51.92
C PRO A 154 -4.03 -8.64 -51.43
N ASP A 155 -3.70 -7.63 -50.61
CA ASP A 155 -4.64 -6.71 -49.94
C ASP A 155 -5.77 -6.21 -50.85
N ILE A 156 -5.42 -5.84 -52.09
CA ILE A 156 -6.40 -5.34 -53.08
C ILE A 156 -7.54 -6.32 -53.42
N THR A 157 -7.38 -7.59 -53.07
CA THR A 157 -8.33 -8.68 -53.25
C THR A 157 -8.65 -9.44 -51.98
N ASP A 158 -8.00 -9.10 -50.88
CA ASP A 158 -8.33 -9.57 -49.55
C ASP A 158 -9.67 -8.99 -49.10
N LEU A 159 -10.27 -9.61 -48.08
CA LEU A 159 -11.44 -9.12 -47.38
C LEU A 159 -11.12 -8.62 -45.97
N ASP A 160 -9.93 -8.95 -45.46
CA ASP A 160 -9.47 -8.82 -44.08
C ASP A 160 -7.92 -8.77 -44.11
N ASP A 161 -7.35 -7.60 -44.42
CA ASP A 161 -5.91 -7.48 -44.78
C ASP A 161 -4.95 -7.81 -43.61
N ASP A 162 -5.37 -7.72 -42.35
CA ASP A 162 -4.58 -8.08 -41.15
C ASP A 162 -5.03 -9.39 -40.47
N ASN A 163 -6.14 -10.00 -40.92
CA ASN A 163 -6.66 -11.29 -40.45
C ASN A 163 -7.20 -11.28 -39.01
N ASP A 164 -7.53 -10.11 -38.48
CA ASP A 164 -8.12 -9.95 -37.16
C ASP A 164 -9.58 -10.48 -37.10
N GLY A 165 -10.13 -10.86 -38.25
CA GLY A 165 -11.46 -11.43 -38.41
C GLY A 165 -12.57 -10.39 -38.55
N ILE A 166 -12.27 -9.10 -38.38
CA ILE A 166 -13.10 -7.99 -38.81
C ILE A 166 -12.92 -7.89 -40.34
N LEU A 167 -13.36 -6.82 -41.00
CA LEU A 167 -13.36 -6.79 -42.48
C LEU A 167 -13.02 -5.38 -42.87
N ASP A 168 -12.17 -5.13 -43.88
CA ASP A 168 -11.78 -3.75 -44.26
C ASP A 168 -13.01 -2.85 -44.56
N ALA A 169 -14.12 -3.45 -44.98
CA ALA A 169 -15.37 -2.73 -45.20
C ALA A 169 -16.01 -2.13 -43.93
N ASN A 170 -15.66 -2.65 -42.75
CA ASN A 170 -16.09 -2.30 -41.41
C ASN A 170 -15.08 -1.35 -40.73
N GLU A 171 -13.75 -1.54 -40.83
CA GLU A 171 -12.79 -0.56 -40.31
C GLU A 171 -12.60 0.67 -41.22
N GLY A 172 -13.02 0.57 -42.49
CA GLY A 172 -13.09 1.74 -43.37
C GLY A 172 -11.98 1.83 -44.41
N ASP A 173 -11.46 0.67 -44.84
CA ASP A 173 -10.43 0.49 -45.87
C ASP A 173 -9.16 1.27 -45.44
N THR A 174 -8.19 1.47 -46.34
CA THR A 174 -6.90 2.13 -46.04
C THR A 174 -7.01 3.65 -45.71
N THR A 175 -8.08 4.13 -45.06
CA THR A 175 -8.42 5.55 -44.88
C THR A 175 -8.75 6.00 -43.47
N ILE A 176 -8.99 5.06 -42.55
CA ILE A 176 -9.09 5.29 -41.11
C ILE A 176 -7.77 4.81 -40.47
N ASP A 177 -7.40 5.45 -39.38
CA ASP A 177 -6.11 5.42 -38.69
C ASP A 177 -6.44 6.09 -37.35
N THR A 178 -6.98 5.29 -36.43
CA THR A 178 -7.68 5.72 -35.22
C THR A 178 -6.72 6.31 -34.20
N ASP A 179 -5.62 5.63 -33.95
CA ASP A 179 -4.58 5.99 -32.99
C ASP A 179 -3.55 7.01 -33.57
N GLY A 180 -3.36 7.03 -34.90
CA GLY A 180 -2.47 7.93 -35.60
C GLY A 180 -1.02 7.47 -35.74
N ASP A 181 -0.71 6.17 -35.57
CA ASP A 181 0.66 5.66 -35.69
C ASP A 181 1.15 5.54 -37.14
N GLY A 182 0.21 5.49 -38.09
CA GLY A 182 0.44 5.45 -39.52
C GLY A 182 0.19 4.10 -40.20
N PHE A 183 -0.26 3.09 -39.46
CA PHE A 183 -1.06 2.00 -40.00
C PHE A 183 -2.51 2.47 -40.13
N ALA A 184 -3.33 1.69 -40.82
CA ALA A 184 -4.75 1.98 -40.94
C ALA A 184 -5.45 0.84 -40.22
N ASP A 185 -6.58 1.12 -39.56
CA ASP A 185 -7.34 0.15 -38.77
C ASP A 185 -7.65 -1.18 -39.49
N SER A 186 -7.53 -1.26 -40.82
CA SER A 186 -7.72 -2.51 -41.58
C SER A 186 -6.43 -3.27 -41.90
N ILE A 187 -5.29 -2.81 -41.40
CA ILE A 187 -3.95 -3.43 -41.55
C ILE A 187 -3.17 -3.35 -40.23
N ASP A 188 -3.89 -3.21 -39.13
CA ASP A 188 -3.41 -2.84 -37.81
C ASP A 188 -4.12 -3.73 -36.79
N ILE A 189 -3.38 -4.59 -36.10
CA ILE A 189 -3.99 -5.56 -35.18
C ILE A 189 -4.33 -4.98 -33.80
N ASP A 190 -4.03 -3.69 -33.54
CA ASP A 190 -4.32 -2.96 -32.31
C ASP A 190 -4.66 -1.49 -32.66
N SER A 191 -5.90 -1.28 -33.13
CA SER A 191 -6.35 -0.05 -33.80
C SER A 191 -6.37 1.20 -32.92
N ASP A 192 -6.37 1.07 -31.59
CA ASP A 192 -6.29 2.20 -30.65
C ASP A 192 -5.04 2.24 -29.77
N ASN A 193 -4.17 1.25 -29.92
CA ASN A 193 -2.82 1.18 -29.38
C ASN A 193 -2.80 1.08 -27.84
N ASP A 194 -3.73 0.30 -27.30
CA ASP A 194 -3.88 0.03 -25.87
C ASP A 194 -3.19 -1.27 -25.42
N GLY A 195 -2.73 -2.10 -26.37
CA GLY A 195 -2.03 -3.35 -26.14
C GLY A 195 -2.93 -4.60 -26.11
N ILE A 196 -4.23 -4.47 -26.35
CA ILE A 196 -5.18 -5.58 -26.49
C ILE A 196 -5.50 -5.72 -27.98
N PRO A 197 -5.24 -6.88 -28.64
CA PRO A 197 -5.46 -6.98 -30.08
C PRO A 197 -6.94 -6.93 -30.50
N ASP A 198 -7.23 -6.35 -31.66
CA ASP A 198 -8.58 -6.14 -32.21
C ASP A 198 -9.38 -7.46 -32.30
N ASN A 199 -8.73 -8.59 -32.60
CA ASN A 199 -9.37 -9.91 -32.62
C ASN A 199 -9.98 -10.30 -31.26
N VAL A 200 -9.30 -9.93 -30.17
CA VAL A 200 -9.68 -10.18 -28.77
C VAL A 200 -10.83 -9.28 -28.37
N GLU A 201 -10.72 -7.99 -28.66
CA GLU A 201 -11.72 -6.99 -28.29
C GLU A 201 -13.01 -7.09 -29.12
N ALA A 202 -12.90 -7.49 -30.39
CA ALA A 202 -14.06 -7.69 -31.26
C ALA A 202 -15.03 -8.79 -30.78
N GLN A 203 -14.67 -9.54 -29.74
CA GLN A 203 -15.42 -10.69 -29.23
C GLN A 203 -15.58 -10.61 -27.71
N THR A 204 -16.70 -11.13 -27.18
CA THR A 204 -16.88 -11.29 -25.72
C THR A 204 -15.96 -12.39 -25.18
N THR A 205 -15.37 -12.22 -23.99
CA THR A 205 -14.52 -13.22 -23.32
C THR A 205 -15.16 -14.61 -23.25
N ASP A 206 -16.39 -14.68 -22.76
CA ASP A 206 -17.15 -15.93 -22.55
C ASP A 206 -17.49 -16.66 -23.88
N GLY A 207 -17.41 -15.93 -25.00
CA GLY A 207 -17.74 -16.36 -26.35
C GLY A 207 -16.56 -16.45 -27.31
N TYR A 208 -15.34 -16.17 -26.84
CA TYR A 208 -14.15 -15.98 -27.66
C TYR A 208 -13.85 -17.21 -28.53
N VAL A 209 -13.54 -16.97 -29.80
CA VAL A 209 -13.13 -17.98 -30.77
C VAL A 209 -11.79 -17.57 -31.36
N PRO A 210 -10.69 -18.31 -31.10
CA PRO A 210 -9.41 -17.99 -31.69
C PRO A 210 -9.36 -18.31 -33.19
N PRO A 211 -8.50 -17.63 -33.96
CA PRO A 211 -8.28 -17.87 -35.38
C PRO A 211 -7.75 -19.28 -35.61
N THR A 212 -8.06 -19.88 -36.77
CA THR A 212 -7.62 -21.24 -37.09
C THR A 212 -6.31 -21.30 -37.88
N GLY A 213 -5.87 -20.18 -38.45
CA GLY A 213 -4.81 -20.06 -39.44
C GLY A 213 -5.14 -20.80 -40.74
N ASN A 214 -6.42 -20.94 -41.08
CA ASN A 214 -6.83 -21.58 -42.33
C ASN A 214 -7.87 -20.73 -43.07
N ASP A 215 -7.58 -20.45 -44.32
CA ASP A 215 -8.57 -19.96 -45.28
C ASP A 215 -8.85 -21.03 -46.36
N SER A 216 -10.06 -21.59 -46.34
CA SER A 216 -10.53 -22.59 -47.30
C SER A 216 -10.87 -22.03 -48.69
N ASP A 217 -11.21 -20.74 -48.77
CA ASP A 217 -11.74 -20.01 -49.92
C ASP A 217 -10.68 -19.28 -50.73
N ASN A 218 -9.57 -18.92 -50.06
CA ASN A 218 -8.53 -18.03 -50.57
C ASN A 218 -9.10 -16.64 -50.89
N ASP A 219 -9.88 -16.11 -49.94
CA ASP A 219 -10.37 -14.73 -49.92
C ASP A 219 -9.92 -13.92 -48.69
N GLY A 220 -9.01 -14.48 -47.88
CA GLY A 220 -8.23 -13.80 -46.84
C GLY A 220 -8.81 -13.89 -45.43
N LEU A 221 -10.13 -14.03 -45.31
CA LEU A 221 -10.82 -14.21 -44.03
C LEU A 221 -10.62 -15.64 -43.45
N ASP A 222 -10.22 -15.76 -42.17
CA ASP A 222 -10.05 -17.07 -41.52
C ASP A 222 -11.35 -17.90 -41.45
N ASP A 223 -11.23 -19.23 -41.61
CA ASP A 223 -12.32 -20.20 -41.51
C ASP A 223 -13.11 -20.11 -40.17
N ALA A 224 -12.51 -19.53 -39.11
CA ALA A 224 -13.16 -19.23 -37.83
C ALA A 224 -14.34 -18.26 -38.00
N TYR A 225 -14.15 -17.26 -38.85
CA TYR A 225 -15.00 -16.09 -39.00
C TYR A 225 -15.73 -16.08 -40.36
N ASP A 226 -15.30 -16.91 -41.31
CA ASP A 226 -15.97 -17.10 -42.60
C ASP A 226 -17.25 -17.96 -42.50
N THR A 227 -18.30 -17.35 -41.98
CA THR A 227 -19.67 -17.84 -42.16
C THR A 227 -20.44 -17.03 -43.22
N ASN A 228 -20.03 -17.18 -44.49
CA ASN A 228 -20.54 -16.46 -45.67
C ASN A 228 -19.95 -15.06 -45.83
N ASP A 229 -18.66 -14.91 -45.56
CA ASP A 229 -17.92 -13.66 -45.76
C ASP A 229 -18.55 -12.52 -44.93
N GLU A 230 -18.94 -12.83 -43.68
CA GLU A 230 -19.59 -11.87 -42.76
C GLU A 230 -18.62 -11.28 -41.72
N GLY A 231 -17.51 -11.95 -41.41
CA GLY A 231 -16.54 -11.54 -40.38
C GLY A 231 -17.12 -11.50 -38.97
N LEU A 232 -16.32 -10.94 -38.06
CA LEU A 232 -16.69 -10.56 -36.71
C LEU A 232 -17.55 -9.28 -36.74
N VAL A 233 -18.32 -9.09 -35.67
CA VAL A 233 -19.04 -7.86 -35.40
C VAL A 233 -18.50 -7.38 -34.06
N PRO A 234 -17.63 -6.34 -34.05
CA PRO A 234 -16.96 -5.94 -32.83
C PRO A 234 -17.95 -5.56 -31.72
N VAL A 235 -17.55 -5.84 -30.49
CA VAL A 235 -18.32 -5.55 -29.28
C VAL A 235 -18.37 -4.03 -29.05
N ASP A 236 -19.36 -3.61 -28.27
CA ASP A 236 -19.62 -2.24 -27.83
C ASP A 236 -20.15 -2.44 -26.40
N THR A 237 -19.22 -2.57 -25.46
CA THR A 237 -19.45 -3.07 -24.10
C THR A 237 -20.38 -2.13 -23.33
N ASP A 238 -20.09 -0.84 -23.32
CA ASP A 238 -20.88 0.16 -22.62
C ASP A 238 -22.13 0.66 -23.41
N GLY A 239 -22.16 0.43 -24.73
CA GLY A 239 -23.26 0.83 -25.60
C GLY A 239 -23.27 2.31 -25.99
N ASP A 240 -22.16 3.03 -25.89
CA ASP A 240 -22.04 4.44 -26.30
C ASP A 240 -21.99 4.63 -27.83
N GLY A 241 -21.65 3.55 -28.54
CA GLY A 241 -21.59 3.44 -29.99
C GLY A 241 -20.22 3.64 -30.62
N SER A 242 -19.16 3.74 -29.82
CA SER A 242 -17.80 3.28 -30.14
C SER A 242 -17.76 1.75 -30.03
N GLN A 243 -16.73 1.11 -30.57
CA GLN A 243 -16.58 -0.34 -30.49
C GLN A 243 -15.31 -0.59 -29.70
N ASP A 244 -15.26 -1.66 -28.90
CA ASP A 244 -14.16 -1.94 -27.97
C ASP A 244 -12.79 -1.78 -28.66
N VAL A 245 -12.63 -2.39 -29.85
CA VAL A 245 -11.46 -2.28 -30.78
C VAL A 245 -10.93 -0.87 -31.12
N ILE A 246 -11.65 0.19 -30.75
CA ILE A 246 -11.25 1.59 -30.98
C ILE A 246 -11.62 2.51 -29.80
N ASP A 247 -12.03 1.95 -28.67
CA ASP A 247 -12.48 2.66 -27.49
C ASP A 247 -11.55 2.45 -26.31
N LEU A 248 -10.79 3.48 -25.96
CA LEU A 248 -9.74 3.46 -24.92
C LEU A 248 -10.24 3.27 -23.46
N ASP A 249 -11.54 3.00 -23.28
CA ASP A 249 -12.30 2.92 -22.00
C ASP A 249 -13.63 2.20 -22.32
N SER A 250 -13.54 0.88 -22.56
CA SER A 250 -14.57 0.03 -23.17
C SER A 250 -15.85 -0.11 -22.33
N ASP A 251 -15.75 0.00 -21.01
CA ASP A 251 -16.91 -0.02 -20.08
C ASP A 251 -17.29 1.35 -19.50
N ASN A 252 -16.49 2.38 -19.78
CA ASN A 252 -16.69 3.77 -19.36
C ASN A 252 -16.67 3.96 -17.83
N ASP A 253 -15.82 3.21 -17.15
CA ASP A 253 -15.62 3.27 -15.70
C ASP A 253 -14.56 4.29 -15.25
N THR A 254 -13.89 4.95 -16.22
CA THR A 254 -12.82 5.97 -16.09
C THR A 254 -11.39 5.47 -15.95
N VAL A 255 -11.18 4.17 -15.78
CA VAL A 255 -9.88 3.53 -15.94
C VAL A 255 -9.70 3.20 -17.44
N PRO A 256 -8.52 3.42 -18.03
CA PRO A 256 -8.32 3.10 -19.45
C PRO A 256 -8.02 1.61 -19.67
N ASP A 257 -8.49 1.05 -20.78
CA ASP A 257 -8.31 -0.37 -21.13
C ASP A 257 -6.84 -0.84 -21.07
N ASN A 258 -5.89 -0.01 -21.54
CA ASN A 258 -4.46 -0.31 -21.40
C ASN A 258 -4.03 -0.53 -19.93
N ASN A 259 -4.60 0.19 -18.97
CA ASN A 259 -4.33 -0.02 -17.55
C ASN A 259 -4.90 -1.35 -17.08
N GLU A 260 -6.19 -1.59 -17.31
CA GLU A 260 -6.89 -2.79 -16.81
C GLU A 260 -6.45 -4.07 -17.51
N GLY A 261 -6.29 -4.04 -18.84
CA GLY A 261 -5.84 -5.17 -19.63
C GLY A 261 -4.37 -5.56 -19.42
N ASN A 262 -3.55 -4.65 -18.86
CA ASN A 262 -2.12 -4.88 -18.68
C ASN A 262 -1.60 -4.74 -17.24
N ASP A 263 -2.44 -4.57 -16.22
CA ASP A 263 -2.03 -4.58 -14.82
C ASP A 263 -2.17 -5.99 -14.20
N PHE A 264 -1.14 -6.81 -14.37
CA PHE A 264 -1.15 -8.19 -13.86
C PHE A 264 -0.77 -8.30 -12.38
N ASN A 265 -0.38 -7.19 -11.75
CA ASN A 265 0.06 -7.17 -10.35
C ASN A 265 -0.76 -6.25 -9.46
N ASN A 266 -1.89 -5.77 -9.97
CA ASN A 266 -2.90 -4.94 -9.34
C ASN A 266 -2.30 -3.76 -8.57
N ASP A 267 -1.33 -3.05 -9.18
CA ASP A 267 -0.72 -1.86 -8.55
C ASP A 267 -1.21 -0.52 -9.13
N GLY A 268 -2.29 -0.57 -9.91
CA GLY A 268 -2.92 0.56 -10.57
C GLY A 268 -2.11 1.08 -11.75
N GLN A 269 -1.08 0.37 -12.18
CA GLN A 269 -0.23 0.77 -13.30
C GLN A 269 -0.04 -0.40 -14.27
N PRO A 270 -0.11 -0.14 -15.58
CA PRO A 270 0.11 -1.19 -16.56
C PRO A 270 1.56 -1.67 -16.52
N ASP A 271 1.75 -3.00 -16.53
CA ASP A 271 3.06 -3.65 -16.57
C ASP A 271 3.78 -3.39 -17.90
N TRP A 272 3.00 -3.22 -18.98
CA TRP A 272 3.44 -2.98 -20.34
C TRP A 272 3.03 -1.58 -20.81
N THR A 273 3.83 -0.99 -21.69
CA THR A 273 3.60 0.40 -22.11
C THR A 273 4.10 0.64 -23.51
N PHE A 274 3.34 1.41 -24.27
CA PHE A 274 3.68 1.88 -25.60
C PHE A 274 5.09 2.49 -25.72
N THR A 275 5.90 1.94 -26.61
CA THR A 275 7.30 2.30 -26.87
C THR A 275 7.48 3.18 -28.11
N GLY A 276 6.51 3.19 -29.01
CA GLY A 276 6.52 3.79 -30.35
C GLY A 276 7.46 3.08 -31.33
N THR A 277 7.68 1.78 -31.12
CA THR A 277 8.46 0.90 -31.99
C THR A 277 7.64 -0.35 -32.23
N ASP A 278 7.48 -0.69 -33.50
CA ASP A 278 6.90 -1.93 -33.95
C ASP A 278 7.92 -2.53 -34.94
N THR A 279 8.39 -3.74 -34.64
CA THR A 279 9.60 -4.31 -35.23
C THR A 279 9.32 -5.18 -36.45
N ASP A 280 8.23 -5.92 -36.47
CA ASP A 280 7.80 -6.75 -37.60
C ASP A 280 6.68 -6.15 -38.45
N GLY A 281 6.01 -5.11 -37.97
CA GLY A 281 5.17 -4.24 -38.77
C GLY A 281 3.70 -4.62 -38.77
N ASP A 282 3.19 -5.27 -37.72
CA ASP A 282 1.81 -5.77 -37.66
C ASP A 282 0.80 -4.83 -36.99
N GLY A 283 1.28 -3.74 -36.39
CA GLY A 283 0.44 -2.70 -35.77
C GLY A 283 0.54 -2.69 -34.25
N LEU A 284 0.82 -3.84 -33.63
CA LEU A 284 1.03 -3.95 -32.20
C LEU A 284 2.43 -3.41 -31.81
N ASP A 285 2.52 -2.58 -30.76
CA ASP A 285 3.80 -2.03 -30.32
C ASP A 285 4.69 -3.07 -29.62
N ASP A 286 6.02 -3.02 -29.85
CA ASP A 286 7.07 -3.83 -29.18
C ASP A 286 6.94 -3.87 -27.63
N GLY A 287 6.22 -2.90 -27.05
CA GLY A 287 5.90 -2.81 -25.62
C GLY A 287 4.96 -3.90 -25.13
N TYR A 288 4.10 -4.42 -26.00
CA TYR A 288 3.04 -5.40 -25.72
C TYR A 288 3.37 -6.80 -26.26
N GLU A 289 4.27 -6.94 -27.24
CA GLU A 289 4.73 -8.22 -27.84
C GLU A 289 5.64 -9.12 -26.95
N GLY A 290 5.39 -9.11 -25.64
CA GLY A 290 6.02 -9.95 -24.62
C GLY A 290 7.52 -10.24 -24.82
N SER A 291 7.85 -11.45 -25.27
CA SER A 291 9.25 -11.93 -25.32
C SER A 291 9.87 -12.05 -26.70
N ASP A 292 9.07 -12.01 -27.77
CA ASP A 292 9.52 -12.18 -29.16
C ASP A 292 8.87 -11.17 -30.11
N VAL A 293 9.21 -9.89 -29.92
CA VAL A 293 8.91 -8.68 -30.75
C VAL A 293 9.16 -8.76 -32.28
N ASN A 294 9.26 -9.94 -32.87
CA ASN A 294 9.47 -10.16 -34.30
C ASN A 294 9.00 -11.58 -34.65
N ASP A 295 7.85 -12.02 -34.17
CA ASP A 295 7.24 -13.27 -34.61
C ASP A 295 6.40 -13.11 -35.88
N GLY A 296 6.06 -11.86 -36.23
CA GLY A 296 5.31 -11.42 -37.41
C GLY A 296 3.83 -11.73 -37.28
N PHE A 297 2.94 -10.91 -37.84
CA PHE A 297 1.47 -11.05 -37.87
C PHE A 297 0.88 -12.26 -37.13
N ASP A 298 0.78 -12.12 -35.81
CA ASP A 298 0.00 -12.98 -34.93
C ASP A 298 -1.14 -12.15 -34.35
N VAL A 299 -2.34 -12.29 -34.92
CA VAL A 299 -3.50 -11.40 -34.68
C VAL A 299 -4.05 -11.42 -33.25
N ASN A 300 -3.56 -12.35 -32.43
CA ASN A 300 -3.87 -12.43 -31.01
C ASN A 300 -2.65 -12.20 -30.13
N ASP A 301 -1.47 -12.09 -30.74
CA ASP A 301 -0.17 -12.19 -30.09
C ASP A 301 -0.17 -13.31 -29.03
N GLU A 302 -0.06 -12.94 -27.75
CA GLU A 302 0.02 -13.89 -26.64
C GLU A 302 -1.31 -14.12 -25.91
N ILE A 303 -2.40 -13.52 -26.41
CA ILE A 303 -3.76 -13.53 -25.84
C ILE A 303 -4.66 -14.53 -26.57
N ASP A 304 -4.32 -15.82 -26.44
CA ASP A 304 -5.03 -16.95 -27.09
C ASP A 304 -6.30 -17.40 -26.35
N ASP A 305 -6.40 -17.09 -25.05
CA ASP A 305 -7.50 -17.43 -24.14
C ASP A 305 -7.72 -16.24 -23.18
N PRO A 306 -8.46 -15.19 -23.61
CA PRO A 306 -8.59 -13.93 -22.87
C PRO A 306 -9.00 -14.12 -21.41
N ALA A 307 -9.88 -15.08 -21.12
CA ALA A 307 -10.33 -15.42 -19.76
C ALA A 307 -9.21 -15.93 -18.83
N ASN A 308 -8.04 -16.29 -19.36
CA ASN A 308 -6.88 -16.77 -18.60
C ASN A 308 -5.61 -15.94 -18.85
N ASP A 309 -5.57 -15.20 -19.96
CA ASP A 309 -4.41 -14.44 -20.41
C ASP A 309 -4.51 -12.94 -20.05
N LEU A 310 -5.71 -12.42 -19.78
CA LEU A 310 -5.95 -11.04 -19.31
C LEU A 310 -6.32 -10.97 -17.82
N PRO A 311 -6.12 -9.80 -17.17
CA PRO A 311 -6.57 -9.55 -15.80
C PRO A 311 -8.09 -9.71 -15.61
N ASN A 312 -8.43 -10.29 -14.46
CA ASN A 312 -9.79 -10.46 -13.95
C ASN A 312 -9.69 -10.57 -12.41
N THR A 313 -9.94 -9.47 -11.70
CA THR A 313 -9.74 -9.39 -10.24
C THR A 313 -10.78 -10.23 -9.49
N ASP A 314 -12.06 -10.10 -9.81
CA ASP A 314 -13.16 -10.71 -9.04
C ASP A 314 -13.52 -12.18 -9.44
N ASN A 315 -13.15 -12.60 -10.66
CA ASN A 315 -13.50 -13.88 -11.29
C ASN A 315 -15.01 -14.18 -11.39
N GLN A 316 -15.90 -13.18 -11.32
CA GLN A 316 -17.36 -13.39 -11.37
C GLN A 316 -17.97 -12.98 -12.71
N ASP A 317 -17.50 -11.88 -13.30
CA ASP A 317 -18.08 -11.27 -14.50
C ASP A 317 -17.13 -11.32 -15.73
N ASP A 318 -16.66 -10.20 -16.27
CA ASP A 318 -15.79 -10.16 -17.46
C ASP A 318 -14.32 -9.87 -17.07
N VAL A 319 -13.42 -9.72 -18.03
CA VAL A 319 -12.05 -9.21 -17.77
C VAL A 319 -12.12 -7.72 -17.46
N ASN A 320 -11.17 -7.21 -16.66
CA ASN A 320 -11.24 -5.89 -16.03
C ASN A 320 -11.64 -4.76 -16.99
N TYR A 321 -10.97 -4.62 -18.15
CA TYR A 321 -11.26 -3.55 -19.12
C TYR A 321 -12.69 -3.54 -19.71
N ARG A 322 -13.53 -4.51 -19.35
CA ARG A 322 -14.93 -4.63 -19.73
C ARG A 322 -15.87 -4.78 -18.54
N ASP A 323 -15.34 -4.62 -17.32
CA ASP A 323 -16.07 -4.77 -16.08
C ASP A 323 -16.16 -3.45 -15.31
N VAL A 324 -17.38 -3.01 -15.04
CA VAL A 324 -17.62 -1.69 -14.40
C VAL A 324 -17.37 -1.68 -12.89
N ASP A 325 -16.95 -2.80 -12.32
CA ASP A 325 -16.85 -3.16 -10.90
C ASP A 325 -15.76 -4.24 -10.80
N ASP A 326 -14.51 -3.79 -10.98
CA ASP A 326 -13.35 -4.62 -11.30
C ASP A 326 -13.07 -5.70 -10.25
N ASP A 327 -13.16 -5.33 -8.97
CA ASP A 327 -12.91 -6.18 -7.82
C ASP A 327 -14.17 -6.91 -7.30
N GLY A 328 -15.35 -6.53 -7.80
CA GLY A 328 -16.63 -7.14 -7.51
C GLY A 328 -17.14 -6.83 -6.10
N ASP A 329 -16.68 -5.75 -5.47
CA ASP A 329 -17.10 -5.35 -4.13
C ASP A 329 -18.52 -4.72 -4.11
N GLY A 330 -19.06 -4.40 -5.29
CA GLY A 330 -20.40 -3.84 -5.48
C GLY A 330 -20.46 -2.31 -5.54
N ILE A 331 -19.30 -1.64 -5.43
CA ILE A 331 -19.07 -0.24 -5.74
C ILE A 331 -18.47 -0.19 -7.15
N PRO A 332 -19.11 0.48 -8.12
CA PRO A 332 -18.51 0.59 -9.45
C PRO A 332 -17.17 1.32 -9.38
N THR A 333 -16.17 0.87 -10.13
CA THR A 333 -14.82 1.47 -10.25
C THR A 333 -14.84 3.01 -10.33
N MET A 334 -15.78 3.55 -11.12
CA MET A 334 -15.93 5.00 -11.29
C MET A 334 -16.31 5.79 -10.03
N ASP A 335 -16.89 5.11 -9.03
CA ASP A 335 -17.35 5.66 -7.77
C ASP A 335 -16.29 5.51 -6.65
N GLU A 336 -15.18 4.81 -6.91
CA GLU A 336 -14.03 4.54 -6.02
C GLU A 336 -12.91 5.59 -6.13
N ASP A 337 -13.28 6.79 -6.54
CA ASP A 337 -12.43 8.00 -6.56
C ASP A 337 -12.51 8.71 -5.19
N ALA A 338 -11.86 8.12 -4.18
CA ALA A 338 -11.83 8.56 -2.79
C ALA A 338 -11.47 10.06 -2.65
N ASP A 339 -10.52 10.53 -3.46
CA ASP A 339 -9.99 11.90 -3.45
C ASP A 339 -10.81 12.88 -4.33
N ASN A 340 -11.66 12.36 -5.22
CA ASN A 340 -12.53 13.05 -6.17
C ASN A 340 -11.76 13.86 -7.24
N ASP A 341 -10.61 13.36 -7.72
CA ASP A 341 -9.85 13.95 -8.82
C ASP A 341 -10.11 13.34 -10.20
N GLY A 342 -10.87 12.25 -10.25
CA GLY A 342 -11.32 11.52 -11.43
C GLY A 342 -10.27 10.56 -11.96
N ASP A 343 -9.47 9.96 -11.08
CA ASP A 343 -8.43 8.98 -11.37
C ASP A 343 -8.39 7.90 -10.26
N PRO A 344 -9.26 6.86 -10.35
CA PRO A 344 -9.31 5.78 -9.34
C PRO A 344 -7.98 5.02 -9.19
N THR A 345 -7.13 5.01 -10.24
CA THR A 345 -5.89 4.22 -10.31
C THR A 345 -4.82 4.55 -9.27
N ASN A 346 -5.03 5.60 -8.47
CA ASN A 346 -4.07 6.07 -7.47
C ASN A 346 -4.64 6.25 -6.07
N ASP A 347 -5.93 5.91 -5.88
CA ASP A 347 -6.59 5.92 -4.60
C ASP A 347 -6.39 4.54 -3.96
N ASP A 348 -5.80 4.55 -2.77
CA ASP A 348 -5.30 3.40 -2.01
C ASP A 348 -5.51 3.78 -0.53
N THR A 349 -6.69 3.42 -0.04
CA THR A 349 -7.23 3.89 1.23
C THR A 349 -6.47 3.31 2.42
N ASP A 350 -6.05 2.04 2.32
CA ASP A 350 -5.36 1.31 3.39
C ASP A 350 -3.81 1.39 3.31
N GLY A 351 -3.27 1.74 2.15
CA GLY A 351 -1.84 1.95 1.89
C GLY A 351 -1.06 0.66 1.64
N ASP A 352 -1.71 -0.43 1.25
CA ASP A 352 -1.08 -1.73 1.00
C ASP A 352 -0.37 -1.80 -0.37
N GLY A 353 -0.80 -0.92 -1.29
CA GLY A 353 -0.27 -0.77 -2.65
C GLY A 353 -1.13 -1.36 -3.76
N ILE A 354 -2.33 -1.85 -3.45
CA ILE A 354 -3.42 -2.16 -4.37
C ILE A 354 -4.39 -0.97 -4.34
N PRO A 355 -4.76 -0.38 -5.48
CA PRO A 355 -5.77 0.67 -5.51
C PRO A 355 -7.16 0.15 -5.14
N ASP A 356 -7.99 1.00 -4.56
CA ASP A 356 -9.34 0.67 -4.07
C ASP A 356 -10.14 -0.14 -5.12
N TYR A 357 -10.18 0.29 -6.39
CA TYR A 357 -10.92 -0.39 -7.46
C TYR A 357 -10.44 -1.79 -7.87
N LEU A 358 -9.27 -2.21 -7.38
CA LEU A 358 -8.71 -3.56 -7.58
C LEU A 358 -8.59 -4.33 -6.27
N ASP A 359 -9.06 -3.74 -5.17
CA ASP A 359 -8.92 -4.25 -3.82
C ASP A 359 -10.26 -4.75 -3.29
N PRO A 360 -10.60 -6.04 -3.56
CA PRO A 360 -11.88 -6.58 -3.17
C PRO A 360 -12.01 -6.49 -1.66
N THR A 361 -13.09 -5.86 -1.21
CA THR A 361 -13.33 -5.64 0.22
C THR A 361 -13.09 -6.93 1.03
N ASP A 362 -12.14 -6.86 1.95
CA ASP A 362 -11.69 -7.90 2.88
C ASP A 362 -11.64 -7.24 4.27
N THR A 363 -12.79 -7.25 4.96
CA THR A 363 -13.02 -6.43 6.15
C THR A 363 -12.01 -6.77 7.25
N ASP A 364 -11.81 -8.05 7.57
CA ASP A 364 -10.85 -8.47 8.61
C ASP A 364 -9.39 -8.62 8.12
N GLY A 365 -9.15 -8.55 6.81
CA GLY A 365 -7.82 -8.63 6.21
C GLY A 365 -7.18 -10.02 6.29
N ASP A 366 -7.97 -11.09 6.37
CA ASP A 366 -7.47 -12.47 6.43
C ASP A 366 -7.04 -13.03 5.06
N GLY A 367 -7.39 -12.33 3.98
CA GLY A 367 -7.11 -12.67 2.59
C GLY A 367 -8.24 -13.42 1.88
N VAL A 368 -9.45 -13.45 2.45
CA VAL A 368 -10.69 -13.94 1.85
C VAL A 368 -11.66 -12.74 1.70
N PRO A 369 -12.05 -12.37 0.48
CA PRO A 369 -12.96 -11.23 0.31
C PRO A 369 -14.36 -11.46 0.89
N ASP A 370 -14.98 -10.43 1.48
CA ASP A 370 -16.29 -10.44 2.15
C ASP A 370 -17.36 -11.24 1.34
N TYR A 371 -17.42 -11.04 0.02
CA TYR A 371 -18.48 -11.66 -0.80
C TYR A 371 -18.39 -13.21 -0.87
N VAL A 372 -17.23 -13.80 -0.54
CA VAL A 372 -16.99 -15.25 -0.44
C VAL A 372 -16.62 -15.72 0.95
N ASP A 373 -16.34 -14.78 1.85
CA ASP A 373 -16.15 -15.03 3.27
C ASP A 373 -17.43 -15.62 3.90
N LEU A 374 -17.28 -16.29 5.03
CA LEU A 374 -18.37 -16.81 5.86
C LEU A 374 -18.56 -16.01 7.15
N ASP A 375 -17.63 -15.11 7.48
CA ASP A 375 -17.44 -14.39 8.75
C ASP A 375 -16.59 -13.12 8.49
N ASP A 376 -17.15 -12.10 7.82
CA ASP A 376 -16.37 -10.99 7.22
C ASP A 376 -15.51 -10.18 8.24
N ASP A 377 -15.88 -10.15 9.52
CA ASP A 377 -15.14 -9.49 10.60
C ASP A 377 -14.37 -10.46 11.52
N ASN A 378 -14.40 -11.75 11.21
CA ASN A 378 -13.74 -12.84 11.92
C ASN A 378 -14.03 -12.91 13.43
N ASP A 379 -15.17 -12.36 13.87
CA ASP A 379 -15.59 -12.39 15.26
C ASP A 379 -16.07 -13.80 15.68
N GLY A 380 -16.20 -14.71 14.72
CA GLY A 380 -16.59 -16.11 14.90
C GLY A 380 -18.07 -16.36 14.69
N ILE A 381 -18.89 -15.32 14.50
CA ILE A 381 -20.30 -15.39 14.20
C ILE A 381 -20.48 -15.23 12.69
N LEU A 382 -21.06 -16.26 12.06
CA LEU A 382 -21.20 -16.26 10.60
C LEU A 382 -22.16 -15.17 10.12
N ASP A 383 -21.86 -14.44 9.04
CA ASP A 383 -22.69 -13.32 8.51
C ASP A 383 -24.17 -13.68 8.34
N ALA A 384 -24.45 -14.96 8.03
CA ALA A 384 -25.81 -15.48 7.95
C ALA A 384 -26.63 -15.34 9.25
N ASN A 385 -25.97 -15.14 10.39
CA ASN A 385 -26.51 -14.93 11.73
C ASN A 385 -26.59 -13.43 12.08
N GLU A 386 -25.64 -12.60 11.66
CA GLU A 386 -25.68 -11.12 11.72
C GLU A 386 -26.74 -10.53 10.78
N GLY A 387 -26.97 -11.18 9.65
CA GLY A 387 -27.93 -10.74 8.64
C GLY A 387 -27.33 -10.40 7.28
N ASP A 388 -26.09 -10.79 7.00
CA ASP A 388 -25.49 -10.90 5.67
C ASP A 388 -25.48 -9.52 4.98
N GLY A 389 -24.78 -8.56 5.63
CA GLY A 389 -24.65 -7.16 5.24
C GLY A 389 -25.95 -6.32 5.30
N ALA A 390 -27.05 -6.85 5.84
CA ALA A 390 -28.36 -6.18 5.82
C ALA A 390 -28.85 -5.63 7.17
N THR A 391 -28.22 -6.04 8.26
CA THR A 391 -28.49 -5.54 9.62
C THR A 391 -27.38 -4.56 10.00
N ASP A 392 -27.76 -3.56 10.78
CA ASP A 392 -26.91 -2.49 11.30
C ASP A 392 -27.65 -2.05 12.58
N THR A 393 -27.27 -2.68 13.68
CA THR A 393 -28.00 -2.71 14.94
C THR A 393 -27.93 -1.35 15.63
N ASP A 394 -26.76 -0.72 15.63
CA ASP A 394 -26.50 0.53 16.32
C ASP A 394 -26.66 1.79 15.41
N ASN A 395 -26.63 1.62 14.09
CA ASN A 395 -26.73 2.63 13.03
C ASN A 395 -25.52 3.56 12.91
N ASP A 396 -24.31 3.06 13.12
CA ASP A 396 -23.06 3.80 12.93
C ASP A 396 -22.59 3.86 11.47
N GLY A 397 -22.93 2.86 10.65
CA GLY A 397 -22.55 2.76 9.24
C GLY A 397 -21.92 1.44 8.84
N TYR A 398 -21.46 0.62 9.79
CA TYR A 398 -21.00 -0.74 9.55
C TYR A 398 -22.17 -1.73 9.71
N PRO A 399 -22.39 -2.66 8.77
CA PRO A 399 -23.32 -3.76 9.01
C PRO A 399 -22.80 -4.67 10.12
N ASP A 400 -23.69 -5.29 10.90
CA ASP A 400 -23.33 -6.20 12.01
C ASP A 400 -22.32 -7.30 11.59
N SER A 401 -22.29 -7.74 10.32
CA SER A 401 -21.33 -8.75 9.83
C SER A 401 -19.95 -8.21 9.50
N ARG A 402 -19.69 -6.93 9.76
CA ARG A 402 -18.47 -6.20 9.41
C ARG A 402 -18.07 -5.27 10.56
N ASP A 403 -18.54 -5.57 11.75
CA ASP A 403 -18.51 -4.69 12.93
C ASP A 403 -18.25 -5.56 14.15
N ILE A 404 -17.07 -5.39 14.77
CA ILE A 404 -16.70 -6.21 15.93
C ILE A 404 -17.41 -5.81 17.24
N ASP A 405 -18.24 -4.75 17.26
CA ASP A 405 -19.04 -4.28 18.41
C ASP A 405 -20.43 -3.79 17.92
N SER A 406 -21.26 -4.73 17.44
CA SER A 406 -22.51 -4.48 16.72
C SER A 406 -23.56 -3.61 17.46
N ASP A 407 -23.48 -3.46 18.78
CA ASP A 407 -24.36 -2.58 19.55
C ASP A 407 -23.67 -1.40 20.26
N ASN A 408 -22.37 -1.26 20.03
CA ASN A 408 -21.52 -0.12 20.32
C ASN A 408 -21.42 0.19 21.83
N ASP A 409 -21.34 -0.87 22.60
CA ASP A 409 -21.34 -0.86 24.04
C ASP A 409 -19.91 -0.97 24.64
N GLY A 410 -18.93 -1.30 23.80
CA GLY A 410 -17.51 -1.41 24.12
C GLY A 410 -17.04 -2.81 24.51
N ILE A 411 -17.86 -3.84 24.31
CA ILE A 411 -17.51 -5.25 24.52
C ILE A 411 -17.56 -5.98 23.16
N PRO A 412 -16.45 -6.52 22.64
CA PRO A 412 -16.44 -7.13 21.30
C PRO A 412 -17.36 -8.35 21.13
N ASP A 413 -17.96 -8.49 19.95
CA ASP A 413 -18.95 -9.50 19.61
C ASP A 413 -18.42 -10.93 19.77
N ASN A 414 -17.14 -11.17 19.48
CA ASN A 414 -16.45 -12.45 19.74
C ASN A 414 -16.51 -12.87 21.23
N VAL A 415 -16.36 -11.89 22.12
CA VAL A 415 -16.44 -12.07 23.58
C VAL A 415 -17.89 -12.33 23.97
N GLU A 416 -18.78 -11.55 23.40
CA GLU A 416 -20.21 -11.52 23.69
C GLU A 416 -20.94 -12.82 23.27
N ALA A 417 -20.58 -13.35 22.10
CA ALA A 417 -21.16 -14.54 21.53
C ALA A 417 -20.87 -15.81 22.35
N GLN A 418 -20.00 -15.72 23.37
CA GLN A 418 -19.54 -16.84 24.17
C GLN A 418 -19.88 -16.66 25.66
N THR A 419 -19.89 -17.76 26.41
CA THR A 419 -19.98 -17.68 27.88
C THR A 419 -18.59 -17.44 28.46
N THR A 420 -18.44 -16.58 29.46
CA THR A 420 -17.16 -16.31 30.16
C THR A 420 -16.40 -17.59 30.56
N ASP A 421 -17.11 -18.57 31.15
CA ASP A 421 -16.53 -19.83 31.64
C ASP A 421 -16.08 -20.78 30.50
N GLY A 422 -16.56 -20.52 29.28
CA GLY A 422 -16.41 -21.33 28.08
C GLY A 422 -15.67 -20.64 26.93
N TYR A 423 -15.27 -19.38 27.11
CA TYR A 423 -14.62 -18.55 26.10
C TYR A 423 -13.40 -19.23 25.49
N VAL A 424 -13.32 -19.16 24.17
CA VAL A 424 -12.21 -19.64 23.35
C VAL A 424 -11.76 -18.46 22.50
N PRO A 425 -10.51 -17.98 22.65
CA PRO A 425 -10.01 -16.93 21.79
C PRO A 425 -9.71 -17.47 20.38
N PRO A 426 -9.74 -16.59 19.36
CA PRO A 426 -9.38 -16.93 17.98
C PRO A 426 -7.93 -17.41 17.88
N THR A 427 -7.62 -18.19 16.86
CA THR A 427 -6.26 -18.70 16.66
C THR A 427 -5.42 -17.90 15.68
N GLY A 428 -6.06 -17.04 14.87
CA GLY A 428 -5.50 -16.38 13.69
C GLY A 428 -5.08 -17.37 12.61
N ASN A 429 -5.79 -18.49 12.46
CA ASN A 429 -5.51 -19.45 11.39
C ASN A 429 -6.82 -19.92 10.75
N ASP A 430 -6.86 -19.86 9.43
CA ASP A 430 -7.82 -20.55 8.60
C ASP A 430 -7.12 -21.66 7.79
N SER A 431 -7.55 -22.92 7.98
CA SER A 431 -6.99 -24.09 7.28
C SER A 431 -7.65 -24.36 5.91
N ASP A 432 -8.85 -23.85 5.68
CA ASP A 432 -9.74 -24.13 4.55
C ASP A 432 -9.71 -23.02 3.51
N ASN A 433 -9.34 -21.81 3.92
CA ASN A 433 -9.44 -20.58 3.14
C ASN A 433 -10.91 -20.28 2.81
N ASP A 434 -11.75 -20.32 3.82
CA ASP A 434 -13.17 -19.94 3.77
C ASP A 434 -13.56 -18.84 4.77
N GLY A 435 -12.56 -18.17 5.37
CA GLY A 435 -12.73 -16.94 6.17
C GLY A 435 -12.97 -17.17 7.66
N LEU A 436 -13.45 -18.36 8.05
CA LEU A 436 -13.74 -18.69 9.44
C LEU A 436 -12.52 -19.22 10.21
N ASP A 437 -12.16 -18.61 11.36
CA ASP A 437 -11.04 -19.09 12.18
C ASP A 437 -11.18 -20.57 12.65
N ASP A 438 -10.07 -21.32 12.61
CA ASP A 438 -9.93 -22.73 13.06
C ASP A 438 -10.46 -22.97 14.50
N ALA A 439 -10.56 -21.95 15.35
CA ALA A 439 -11.17 -22.01 16.68
C ALA A 439 -12.66 -22.37 16.62
N TYR A 440 -13.34 -21.84 15.62
CA TYR A 440 -14.78 -21.86 15.43
C TYR A 440 -15.20 -22.79 14.26
N ASP A 441 -14.27 -23.09 13.35
CA ASP A 441 -14.48 -24.06 12.28
C ASP A 441 -14.36 -25.53 12.75
N THR A 442 -15.50 -26.12 13.13
CA THR A 442 -15.59 -27.58 13.25
C THR A 442 -16.36 -28.29 12.14
N ASN A 443 -17.01 -27.54 11.22
CA ASN A 443 -17.63 -27.88 9.92
C ASN A 443 -18.40 -26.62 9.40
N ASP A 444 -17.78 -25.45 9.39
CA ASP A 444 -18.38 -24.20 8.90
C ASP A 444 -19.71 -23.90 9.65
N GLU A 445 -19.67 -24.07 10.99
CA GLU A 445 -20.82 -23.86 11.88
C GLU A 445 -20.72 -22.56 12.70
N GLY A 446 -19.53 -21.94 12.77
CA GLY A 446 -19.25 -20.76 13.61
C GLY A 446 -19.52 -20.94 15.10
N LEU A 447 -19.54 -19.82 15.81
CA LEU A 447 -20.06 -19.69 17.16
C LEU A 447 -21.58 -19.86 17.18
N VAL A 448 -22.08 -20.23 18.35
CA VAL A 448 -23.52 -20.19 18.63
C VAL A 448 -23.71 -19.09 19.66
N PRO A 449 -24.14 -17.89 19.24
CA PRO A 449 -24.24 -16.74 20.13
C PRO A 449 -25.05 -17.06 21.40
N VAL A 450 -24.66 -16.43 22.51
CA VAL A 450 -25.34 -16.55 23.79
C VAL A 450 -26.55 -15.61 23.81
N ASP A 451 -27.55 -16.00 24.61
CA ASP A 451 -28.77 -15.25 24.92
C ASP A 451 -29.01 -15.47 26.42
N THR A 452 -28.42 -14.58 27.22
CA THR A 452 -28.25 -14.74 28.66
C THR A 452 -29.59 -14.68 29.39
N ASP A 453 -30.43 -13.69 29.07
CA ASP A 453 -31.75 -13.53 29.68
C ASP A 453 -32.87 -14.37 29.02
N GLY A 454 -32.65 -14.86 27.79
CA GLY A 454 -33.60 -15.66 27.03
C GLY A 454 -34.75 -14.87 26.39
N ASP A 455 -34.59 -13.56 26.17
CA ASP A 455 -35.60 -12.70 25.57
C ASP A 455 -35.66 -12.82 24.03
N GLY A 456 -34.55 -13.27 23.43
CA GLY A 456 -34.38 -13.57 22.02
C GLY A 456 -33.58 -12.55 21.22
N ALA A 457 -33.05 -11.48 21.82
CA ALA A 457 -31.80 -10.87 21.35
C ALA A 457 -30.61 -11.79 21.73
N GLN A 458 -29.49 -11.68 21.02
CA GLN A 458 -28.26 -12.36 21.43
C GLN A 458 -27.40 -11.31 22.12
N ASP A 459 -26.52 -11.73 23.02
CA ASP A 459 -25.81 -10.81 23.91
C ASP A 459 -25.04 -9.73 23.11
N PHE A 460 -24.36 -10.10 22.01
CA PHE A 460 -23.62 -9.17 21.11
C PHE A 460 -24.46 -8.08 20.41
N ILE A 461 -25.79 -8.11 20.56
CA ILE A 461 -26.70 -7.08 20.03
C ILE A 461 -27.71 -6.62 21.09
N ASP A 462 -27.51 -7.00 22.35
CA ASP A 462 -28.41 -6.73 23.46
C ASP A 462 -27.76 -5.86 24.53
N LEU A 463 -27.98 -4.55 24.43
CA LEU A 463 -27.58 -3.49 25.39
C LEU A 463 -27.86 -3.71 26.91
N ASP A 464 -28.49 -4.81 27.33
CA ASP A 464 -28.82 -5.21 28.72
C ASP A 464 -28.97 -6.76 28.76
N SER A 465 -27.86 -7.48 28.57
CA SER A 465 -27.78 -8.94 28.31
C SER A 465 -28.44 -9.81 29.39
N ASP A 466 -28.49 -9.34 30.64
CA ASP A 466 -29.07 -10.07 31.76
C ASP A 466 -30.43 -9.53 32.24
N SER A 467 -30.88 -8.42 31.63
CA SER A 467 -32.17 -7.78 31.87
C SER A 467 -32.33 -7.24 33.30
N ASP A 468 -31.24 -6.83 33.94
CA ASP A 468 -31.23 -6.35 35.32
C ASP A 468 -31.47 -4.84 35.47
N THR A 469 -31.55 -4.11 34.35
CA THR A 469 -31.77 -2.66 34.18
C THR A 469 -30.54 -1.76 34.18
N VAL A 470 -29.36 -2.30 34.42
CA VAL A 470 -28.10 -1.62 34.13
C VAL A 470 -27.67 -2.00 32.70
N PRO A 471 -27.19 -1.05 31.88
CA PRO A 471 -26.73 -1.38 30.52
C PRO A 471 -25.36 -2.07 30.52
N ASP A 472 -25.11 -2.91 29.52
CA ASP A 472 -23.87 -3.69 29.40
C ASP A 472 -22.62 -2.81 29.36
N ASN A 473 -22.60 -1.76 28.54
CA ASN A 473 -21.56 -0.71 28.58
C ASN A 473 -21.23 -0.20 30.00
N ASN A 474 -22.25 0.01 30.84
CA ASN A 474 -22.04 0.49 32.20
C ASN A 474 -21.35 -0.57 33.07
N GLU A 475 -21.73 -1.84 32.95
CA GLU A 475 -21.21 -2.95 33.75
C GLU A 475 -19.88 -3.49 33.25
N GLY A 476 -19.71 -3.59 31.93
CA GLY A 476 -18.49 -3.99 31.25
C GLY A 476 -17.37 -2.96 31.38
N ASN A 477 -17.70 -1.67 31.53
CA ASN A 477 -16.71 -0.60 31.52
C ASN A 477 -16.55 0.19 32.83
N ASP A 478 -17.21 -0.18 33.94
CA ASP A 478 -17.01 0.47 35.26
C ASP A 478 -15.98 -0.27 36.14
N PHE A 479 -14.69 -0.06 35.88
CA PHE A 479 -13.60 -0.69 36.64
C PHE A 479 -13.36 -0.05 38.01
N ASN A 480 -13.93 1.13 38.23
CA ASN A 480 -13.70 1.93 39.42
C ASN A 480 -14.87 1.83 40.43
N ASN A 481 -15.96 1.19 40.02
CA ASN A 481 -17.21 0.92 40.73
C ASN A 481 -17.88 2.21 41.23
N ASP A 482 -17.90 3.27 40.42
CA ASP A 482 -18.59 4.53 40.74
C ASP A 482 -19.95 4.71 40.05
N GLY A 483 -20.44 3.66 39.38
CA GLY A 483 -21.72 3.59 38.69
C GLY A 483 -21.72 4.28 37.34
N GLN A 484 -20.55 4.58 36.79
CA GLN A 484 -20.39 5.22 35.48
C GLN A 484 -19.31 4.47 34.70
N PRO A 485 -19.50 4.26 33.39
CA PRO A 485 -18.45 3.63 32.59
C PRO A 485 -17.23 4.56 32.54
N ASP A 486 -16.04 3.97 32.63
CA ASP A 486 -14.75 4.66 32.54
C ASP A 486 -14.49 5.18 31.11
N TRP A 487 -15.12 4.54 30.12
CA TRP A 487 -15.03 4.81 28.70
C TRP A 487 -16.40 5.18 28.10
N THR A 488 -16.38 5.87 26.96
CA THR A 488 -17.60 6.30 26.27
C THR A 488 -17.33 6.56 24.79
N LEU A 489 -18.29 6.22 23.94
CA LEU A 489 -18.36 6.59 22.52
C LEU A 489 -17.87 8.01 22.21
N THR A 490 -16.94 8.10 21.28
CA THR A 490 -16.35 9.32 20.74
C THR A 490 -16.99 9.73 19.40
N GLY A 491 -17.57 8.76 18.68
CA GLY A 491 -18.08 8.84 17.31
C GLY A 491 -16.94 8.85 16.29
N THR A 492 -15.81 8.25 16.62
CA THR A 492 -14.64 8.09 15.75
C THR A 492 -14.12 6.69 15.93
N ASP A 493 -13.87 6.04 14.80
CA ASP A 493 -13.22 4.75 14.66
C ASP A 493 -12.10 5.01 13.63
N THR A 494 -10.86 4.75 14.03
CA THR A 494 -9.65 5.11 13.29
C THR A 494 -9.12 3.94 12.45
N ASP A 495 -9.31 2.71 12.93
CA ASP A 495 -8.96 1.42 12.34
C ASP A 495 -9.89 1.03 11.22
N GLY A 496 -11.17 1.38 11.37
CA GLY A 496 -12.25 0.91 10.52
C GLY A 496 -12.85 -0.42 10.96
N ASP A 497 -12.60 -0.90 12.19
CA ASP A 497 -13.01 -2.25 12.63
C ASP A 497 -14.38 -2.33 13.31
N GLY A 498 -15.07 -1.19 13.45
CA GLY A 498 -16.39 -1.09 14.08
C GLY A 498 -16.33 -0.71 15.57
N LEU A 499 -15.20 -0.94 16.25
CA LEU A 499 -15.03 -0.54 17.65
C LEU A 499 -14.64 0.95 17.76
N ASP A 500 -15.38 1.72 18.57
CA ASP A 500 -15.10 3.16 18.70
C ASP A 500 -13.78 3.43 19.47
N ASP A 501 -13.01 4.43 19.01
CA ASP A 501 -11.77 4.99 19.63
C ASP A 501 -11.89 5.27 21.15
N GLY A 502 -13.12 5.38 21.66
CA GLY A 502 -13.45 5.59 23.06
C GLY A 502 -13.25 4.38 23.96
N TYR A 503 -13.37 3.17 23.41
CA TYR A 503 -13.21 1.88 24.09
C TYR A 503 -11.84 1.27 23.82
N GLU A 504 -11.27 1.56 22.65
CA GLU A 504 -9.87 1.37 22.31
C GLU A 504 -8.88 1.85 23.39
N GLY A 505 -7.93 1.00 23.76
CA GLY A 505 -7.00 1.30 24.84
C GLY A 505 -5.92 2.31 24.49
N SER A 506 -4.69 1.82 24.26
CA SER A 506 -3.54 2.72 24.09
C SER A 506 -3.17 3.00 22.63
N ASN A 507 -3.75 2.24 21.71
CA ASN A 507 -3.42 2.23 20.30
C ASN A 507 -4.67 2.15 19.41
N VAL A 508 -5.44 3.23 19.27
CA VAL A 508 -6.58 3.39 18.34
C VAL A 508 -6.28 3.16 16.82
N ASN A 509 -5.38 2.27 16.44
CA ASN A 509 -4.98 1.98 15.06
C ASN A 509 -4.19 0.64 15.09
N ASP A 510 -4.69 -0.39 15.76
CA ASP A 510 -4.16 -1.76 15.73
C ASP A 510 -4.40 -2.46 14.40
N GLY A 511 -5.43 -2.04 13.65
CA GLY A 511 -6.10 -2.87 12.66
C GLY A 511 -7.09 -3.83 13.32
N PHE A 512 -7.73 -4.70 12.53
CA PHE A 512 -8.75 -5.63 13.01
C PHE A 512 -8.21 -6.63 14.05
N ASP A 513 -8.52 -6.38 15.33
CA ASP A 513 -8.33 -7.32 16.44
C ASP A 513 -9.68 -7.62 17.08
N VAL A 514 -10.28 -8.75 16.72
CA VAL A 514 -11.66 -9.13 17.09
C VAL A 514 -11.94 -9.29 18.59
N ASN A 515 -10.92 -9.14 19.46
CA ASN A 515 -11.13 -9.06 20.91
C ASN A 515 -10.56 -7.79 21.53
N ASP A 516 -9.94 -6.93 20.73
CA ASP A 516 -9.11 -5.81 21.18
C ASP A 516 -8.29 -6.21 22.43
N GLU A 517 -8.57 -5.61 23.58
CA GLU A 517 -7.82 -5.83 24.81
C GLU A 517 -8.47 -6.85 25.77
N ILE A 518 -9.57 -7.50 25.35
CA ILE A 518 -10.39 -8.45 26.13
C ILE A 518 -10.06 -9.90 25.74
N ASP A 519 -8.78 -10.27 25.88
CA ASP A 519 -8.23 -11.62 25.60
C ASP A 519 -8.68 -12.72 26.60
N ASP A 520 -9.04 -12.34 27.83
CA ASP A 520 -9.48 -13.22 28.91
C ASP A 520 -10.63 -12.54 29.68
N PRO A 521 -11.88 -12.63 29.18
CA PRO A 521 -13.03 -11.88 29.72
C PRO A 521 -13.21 -12.05 31.24
N ALA A 522 -12.89 -13.23 31.78
CA ALA A 522 -12.97 -13.52 33.22
C ALA A 522 -11.99 -12.71 34.09
N ASN A 523 -10.93 -12.14 33.50
CA ASN A 523 -9.93 -11.31 34.19
C ASN A 523 -9.90 -9.87 33.69
N ASP A 524 -10.34 -9.64 32.45
CA ASP A 524 -10.25 -8.35 31.77
C ASP A 524 -11.54 -7.53 31.92
N LEU A 525 -12.69 -8.14 32.16
CA LEU A 525 -13.95 -7.45 32.44
C LEU A 525 -14.30 -7.37 33.94
N PRO A 526 -15.11 -6.38 34.37
CA PRO A 526 -15.59 -6.26 35.74
C PRO A 526 -16.38 -7.48 36.24
N ASN A 527 -16.06 -7.87 37.47
CA ASN A 527 -16.73 -8.94 38.20
C ASN A 527 -16.65 -8.66 39.71
N THR A 528 -17.71 -8.09 40.26
CA THR A 528 -17.72 -7.54 41.62
C THR A 528 -17.66 -8.63 42.68
N ASP A 529 -18.43 -9.71 42.53
CA ASP A 529 -18.59 -10.74 43.55
C ASP A 529 -17.65 -11.96 43.40
N ASN A 530 -17.02 -12.09 42.23
CA ASN A 530 -16.17 -13.21 41.78
C ASN A 530 -16.85 -14.57 41.96
N GLN A 531 -18.17 -14.62 41.83
CA GLN A 531 -19.00 -15.71 42.30
C GLN A 531 -20.08 -16.20 41.35
N ASP A 532 -20.32 -15.63 40.17
CA ASP A 532 -21.03 -16.34 39.12
C ASP A 532 -20.48 -15.99 37.71
N ASP A 533 -20.90 -14.89 37.10
CA ASP A 533 -20.42 -14.41 35.79
C ASP A 533 -19.80 -13.00 35.89
N VAL A 534 -19.39 -12.40 34.78
CA VAL A 534 -19.04 -10.96 34.70
C VAL A 534 -20.31 -10.11 34.87
N ASN A 535 -20.15 -8.86 35.34
CA ASN A 535 -21.27 -8.05 35.82
C ASN A 535 -22.42 -7.95 34.80
N TYR A 536 -22.12 -7.60 33.54
CA TYR A 536 -23.15 -7.43 32.50
C TYR A 536 -23.95 -8.71 32.15
N ARG A 537 -23.56 -9.87 32.70
CA ARG A 537 -24.28 -11.16 32.57
C ARG A 537 -24.82 -11.68 33.90
N ASP A 538 -24.68 -10.92 34.98
CA ASP A 538 -24.97 -11.35 36.34
C ASP A 538 -25.98 -10.48 37.08
N VAL A 539 -27.22 -10.95 37.11
CA VAL A 539 -28.39 -10.25 37.70
C VAL A 539 -28.29 -9.88 39.19
N ASP A 540 -27.21 -10.23 39.88
CA ASP A 540 -26.89 -10.02 41.31
C ASP A 540 -25.38 -9.71 41.43
N ASP A 541 -24.96 -8.63 40.76
CA ASP A 541 -23.58 -8.16 40.54
C ASP A 541 -22.63 -8.31 41.74
N ASP A 542 -23.08 -7.89 42.93
CA ASP A 542 -22.27 -7.88 44.13
C ASP A 542 -22.37 -9.19 44.98
N GLY A 543 -23.23 -10.11 44.56
CA GLY A 543 -23.46 -11.42 45.17
C GLY A 543 -24.05 -11.35 46.58
N ASP A 544 -24.72 -10.25 46.91
CA ASP A 544 -25.44 -10.02 48.16
C ASP A 544 -26.64 -10.96 48.33
N GLY A 545 -27.28 -11.33 47.22
CA GLY A 545 -28.50 -12.10 47.17
C GLY A 545 -29.77 -11.26 46.93
N ILE A 546 -29.60 -9.99 46.55
CA ILE A 546 -30.65 -9.08 46.09
C ILE A 546 -30.31 -8.74 44.64
N PRO A 547 -31.20 -9.04 43.67
CA PRO A 547 -30.90 -8.73 42.28
C PRO A 547 -30.74 -7.21 42.06
N THR A 548 -29.82 -6.79 41.19
CA THR A 548 -29.52 -5.41 40.83
C THR A 548 -30.79 -4.58 40.57
N MET A 549 -31.74 -5.12 39.80
CA MET A 549 -33.05 -4.47 39.53
C MET A 549 -33.84 -4.10 40.81
N ASP A 550 -33.70 -4.87 41.89
CA ASP A 550 -34.39 -4.65 43.16
C ASP A 550 -33.64 -3.66 44.08
N GLU A 551 -32.46 -3.17 43.68
CA GLU A 551 -31.57 -2.23 44.41
C GLU A 551 -31.75 -0.75 44.02
N ASP A 552 -32.76 -0.44 43.20
CA ASP A 552 -33.29 0.92 42.95
C ASP A 552 -34.00 1.48 44.22
N ALA A 553 -33.19 1.93 45.18
CA ALA A 553 -33.58 2.48 46.47
C ALA A 553 -34.55 3.68 46.35
N ASP A 554 -34.37 4.49 45.31
CA ASP A 554 -35.12 5.71 45.00
C ASP A 554 -36.46 5.42 44.26
N ASN A 555 -36.51 4.31 43.53
CA ASN A 555 -37.59 3.87 42.63
C ASN A 555 -37.74 4.78 41.40
N ASP A 556 -36.64 5.29 40.83
CA ASP A 556 -36.63 6.04 39.58
C ASP A 556 -36.25 5.22 38.34
N GLY A 557 -35.85 3.97 38.55
CA GLY A 557 -35.52 2.98 37.53
C GLY A 557 -34.09 3.06 37.02
N ASP A 558 -33.17 3.55 37.85
CA ASP A 558 -31.74 3.71 37.56
C ASP A 558 -30.90 3.33 38.81
N PRO A 559 -30.51 2.05 38.98
CA PRO A 559 -29.72 1.58 40.11
C PRO A 559 -28.32 2.22 40.17
N THR A 560 -27.78 2.68 39.03
CA THR A 560 -26.39 3.15 38.90
C THR A 560 -26.05 4.37 39.74
N ASN A 561 -27.07 5.11 40.21
CA ASN A 561 -26.88 6.35 40.96
C ASN A 561 -27.32 6.27 42.44
N ASP A 562 -27.84 5.13 42.86
CA ASP A 562 -28.31 4.90 44.22
C ASP A 562 -27.13 4.47 45.10
N ASP A 563 -26.77 5.32 46.07
CA ASP A 563 -25.67 5.14 47.03
C ASP A 563 -26.23 5.45 48.43
N THR A 564 -26.72 4.41 49.10
CA THR A 564 -27.52 4.51 50.31
C THR A 564 -26.68 4.96 51.51
N ASP A 565 -25.41 4.53 51.59
CA ASP A 565 -24.49 4.86 52.68
C ASP A 565 -23.62 6.11 52.44
N GLY A 566 -23.46 6.53 51.18
CA GLY A 566 -22.79 7.75 50.73
C GLY A 566 -21.27 7.61 50.59
N ASP A 567 -20.73 6.40 50.39
CA ASP A 567 -19.30 6.16 50.26
C ASP A 567 -18.77 6.29 48.82
N GLY A 568 -19.68 6.35 47.85
CA GLY A 568 -19.41 6.59 46.43
C GLY A 568 -19.43 5.33 45.57
N ILE A 569 -19.75 4.16 46.12
CA ILE A 569 -20.05 2.93 45.37
C ILE A 569 -21.59 2.79 45.34
N PRO A 570 -22.21 2.58 44.17
CA PRO A 570 -23.64 2.31 44.09
C PRO A 570 -24.05 1.03 44.80
N ASP A 571 -25.31 0.97 45.25
CA ASP A 571 -25.88 -0.13 46.04
C ASP A 571 -25.66 -1.49 45.32
N TYR A 572 -25.90 -1.58 44.00
CA TYR A 572 -25.75 -2.81 43.21
C TYR A 572 -24.31 -3.34 43.06
N LEU A 573 -23.31 -2.52 43.39
CA LEU A 573 -21.89 -2.90 43.41
C LEU A 573 -21.32 -2.97 44.85
N ASP A 574 -22.13 -2.71 45.88
CA ASP A 574 -21.72 -2.74 47.29
C ASP A 574 -22.45 -3.80 48.14
N PRO A 575 -21.82 -4.97 48.37
CA PRO A 575 -22.40 -6.07 49.15
C PRO A 575 -22.50 -5.78 50.64
N MET A 576 -22.18 -4.56 51.08
CA MET A 576 -22.32 -4.09 52.44
C MET A 576 -23.58 -3.25 52.67
N ASP A 577 -24.16 -2.61 51.65
CA ASP A 577 -25.31 -1.71 51.83
C ASP A 577 -26.64 -2.49 51.98
N ASP A 578 -26.76 -3.59 51.23
CA ASP A 578 -27.98 -4.40 51.16
C ASP A 578 -28.21 -5.34 52.35
N ARG A 579 -27.20 -5.41 53.22
CA ARG A 579 -27.31 -5.98 54.57
C ARG A 579 -27.85 -4.98 55.58
N PHE A 580 -29.18 -4.84 55.52
CA PHE A 580 -30.10 -4.60 56.64
C PHE A 580 -30.38 -3.15 57.09
N MET A 581 -31.64 -2.79 56.86
CA MET A 581 -32.53 -2.19 57.86
C MET A 581 -32.79 -3.14 59.07
N ASP A 582 -31.78 -3.45 59.89
CA ASP A 582 -31.84 -4.00 61.27
C ASP A 582 -30.62 -3.42 62.02
N PRO A 583 -30.73 -2.87 63.26
CA PRO A 583 -29.58 -2.28 63.93
C PRO A 583 -28.69 -3.41 64.47
N ASN A 584 -27.97 -4.07 63.56
CA ASN A 584 -26.83 -4.90 63.89
C ASN A 584 -25.66 -3.95 64.14
N PHE A 585 -25.25 -3.92 65.40
CA PHE A 585 -23.99 -3.34 65.81
C PHE A 585 -22.88 -4.26 65.29
N GLU A 586 -22.52 -4.11 64.02
CA GLU A 586 -21.41 -4.83 63.38
C GLU A 586 -20.12 -4.63 64.19
N ASP A 587 -19.41 -5.74 64.43
CA ASP A 587 -18.07 -5.66 64.97
C ASP A 587 -17.16 -5.11 63.86
N MET A 588 -16.44 -4.03 64.13
CA MET A 588 -15.70 -3.32 63.10
C MET A 588 -14.20 -3.35 63.37
N THR A 589 -13.38 -3.25 62.34
CA THR A 589 -11.93 -3.15 62.48
C THR A 589 -11.48 -1.77 62.04
N ILE A 590 -10.71 -1.08 62.88
CA ILE A 590 -10.07 0.19 62.56
C ILE A 590 -8.57 0.06 62.74
N ILE A 591 -7.81 0.87 62.00
CA ILE A 591 -6.37 0.98 62.18
C ILE A 591 -6.08 2.00 63.28
N CYS A 592 -5.10 1.68 64.12
CA CYS A 592 -4.71 2.53 65.23
C CYS A 592 -4.22 3.90 64.71
N GLY A 593 -5.03 4.94 64.92
CA GLY A 593 -4.81 6.29 64.41
C GLY A 593 -6.06 6.92 63.81
N GLU A 594 -6.99 6.08 63.36
CA GLU A 594 -8.30 6.49 62.84
C GLU A 594 -9.21 7.01 63.96
N GLU A 595 -10.16 7.86 63.58
CA GLU A 595 -11.16 8.37 64.52
C GLU A 595 -12.09 7.22 64.92
N VAL A 596 -12.14 6.90 66.23
CA VAL A 596 -13.07 5.90 66.73
C VAL A 596 -14.50 6.35 66.40
N PRO A 597 -15.28 5.54 65.66
CA PRO A 597 -16.60 5.91 65.18
C PRO A 597 -17.50 6.40 66.31
N ALA A 598 -18.35 7.39 65.99
CA ALA A 598 -19.30 7.95 66.94
C ALA A 598 -20.17 6.83 67.53
N ILE A 599 -20.60 7.01 68.78
CA ILE A 599 -21.47 6.02 69.45
C ILE A 599 -22.81 6.00 68.68
N PRO A 600 -23.23 4.85 68.10
CA PRO A 600 -24.47 4.80 67.35
C PRO A 600 -25.68 5.16 68.23
N GLU A 601 -26.62 5.92 67.68
CA GLU A 601 -27.89 6.20 68.34
C GLU A 601 -28.86 5.03 68.12
N LEU A 602 -29.44 4.49 69.21
CA LEU A 602 -30.48 3.47 69.09
C LEU A 602 -31.75 4.09 68.45
N GLY A 603 -32.18 3.53 67.32
CA GLY A 603 -33.45 3.86 66.67
C GLY A 603 -34.70 3.51 67.49
N ASP A 604 -35.88 3.65 66.89
CA ASP A 604 -37.16 3.31 67.56
C ASP A 604 -37.36 1.79 67.63
N ILE A 605 -36.80 1.16 68.66
CA ILE A 605 -36.72 -0.30 68.84
C ILE A 605 -38.07 -1.03 69.05
N GLY A 606 -39.21 -0.33 68.90
CA GLY A 606 -40.54 -0.90 69.10
C GLY A 606 -40.84 -1.29 70.56
N GLY A 607 -42.02 -0.94 71.06
CA GLY A 607 -42.38 -1.26 72.44
C GLY A 607 -43.68 -0.60 72.91
N CYS A 608 -44.14 -0.97 74.10
CA CYS A 608 -45.36 -0.39 74.68
C CYS A 608 -45.14 1.00 75.32
N SER A 609 -43.89 1.43 75.45
CA SER A 609 -43.46 2.73 76.02
C SER A 609 -42.05 3.06 75.53
N THR A 610 -41.64 4.33 75.66
CA THR A 610 -40.24 4.74 75.45
C THR A 610 -39.30 3.91 76.34
N PRO A 611 -38.31 3.22 75.78
CA PRO A 611 -37.40 2.35 76.52
C PRO A 611 -36.38 3.14 77.36
N VAL A 612 -35.90 2.54 78.45
CA VAL A 612 -34.74 3.03 79.21
C VAL A 612 -33.50 2.32 78.68
N VAL A 613 -32.53 3.09 78.21
CA VAL A 613 -31.25 2.61 77.67
C VAL A 613 -30.13 2.84 78.68
N ASN A 614 -29.30 1.83 78.92
CA ASN A 614 -28.07 1.92 79.71
C ASN A 614 -26.87 1.51 78.85
N PHE A 615 -25.91 2.43 78.63
CA PHE A 615 -24.75 2.24 77.76
C PHE A 615 -23.44 2.14 78.55
N THR A 616 -22.54 1.25 78.14
CA THR A 616 -21.17 1.10 78.68
C THR A 616 -20.16 0.83 77.56
N GLU A 617 -18.95 1.37 77.69
CA GLU A 617 -17.81 1.17 76.77
C GLU A 617 -16.54 0.81 77.58
N GLU A 618 -15.77 -0.18 77.13
CA GLU A 618 -14.50 -0.57 77.73
C GLU A 618 -13.42 -0.99 76.71
N ILE A 619 -12.14 -0.74 77.04
CA ILE A 619 -10.99 -1.17 76.23
C ILE A 619 -10.46 -2.52 76.76
N VAL A 620 -10.34 -3.49 75.85
CA VAL A 620 -9.86 -4.85 76.11
C VAL A 620 -8.54 -5.06 75.35
N THR A 621 -7.44 -5.22 76.08
CA THR A 621 -6.12 -5.47 75.47
C THR A 621 -5.94 -6.93 75.09
N VAL A 622 -5.41 -7.22 73.90
CA VAL A 622 -5.07 -8.58 73.46
C VAL A 622 -3.71 -9.00 74.05
N ALA A 623 -3.58 -10.26 74.47
CA ALA A 623 -2.34 -10.76 75.06
C ALA A 623 -1.31 -11.10 73.98
N ASP A 624 -0.06 -10.67 74.17
CA ASP A 624 1.08 -10.93 73.28
C ASP A 624 1.00 -10.26 71.88
N THR A 625 0.07 -9.33 71.67
CA THR A 625 0.05 -8.38 70.53
C THR A 625 -0.03 -6.93 71.05
N ASP A 626 0.21 -5.96 70.17
CA ASP A 626 -0.01 -4.53 70.46
C ASP A 626 -1.43 -4.08 70.05
N ASP A 627 -2.27 -4.98 69.55
CA ASP A 627 -3.67 -4.72 69.18
C ASP A 627 -4.58 -4.67 70.42
N TYR A 628 -5.69 -3.95 70.31
CA TYR A 628 -6.71 -3.88 71.37
C TYR A 628 -8.10 -3.77 70.78
N MET A 629 -9.12 -4.00 71.59
CA MET A 629 -10.52 -3.95 71.16
C MET A 629 -11.30 -2.98 72.05
N ILE A 630 -12.29 -2.28 71.50
CA ILE A 630 -13.25 -1.46 72.25
C ILE A 630 -14.58 -2.20 72.25
N GLU A 631 -15.03 -2.66 73.41
CA GLU A 631 -16.34 -3.30 73.57
C GLU A 631 -17.36 -2.27 74.06
N ARG A 632 -18.43 -2.07 73.28
CA ARG A 632 -19.60 -1.26 73.62
C ARG A 632 -20.80 -2.16 73.91
N ARG A 633 -21.64 -1.76 74.87
CA ARG A 633 -22.81 -2.53 75.30
C ARG A 633 -23.99 -1.61 75.63
N TRP A 634 -25.16 -1.93 75.09
CA TRP A 634 -26.43 -1.27 75.37
C TRP A 634 -27.41 -2.26 76.01
N GLU A 635 -27.90 -1.96 77.21
CA GLU A 635 -28.97 -2.70 77.87
C GLU A 635 -30.25 -1.87 77.82
N VAL A 636 -31.29 -2.38 77.17
CA VAL A 636 -32.58 -1.69 77.01
C VAL A 636 -33.69 -2.40 77.78
N ALA A 637 -34.57 -1.63 78.42
CA ALA A 637 -35.73 -2.16 79.14
C ALA A 637 -36.96 -1.26 78.99
N ASP A 638 -38.15 -1.85 78.82
CA ASP A 638 -39.42 -1.12 78.78
C ASP A 638 -40.29 -1.31 80.05
N ASP A 639 -41.35 -0.51 80.19
CA ASP A 639 -42.27 -0.57 81.34
C ASP A 639 -43.16 -1.83 81.35
N CYS A 640 -43.20 -2.59 80.24
CA CYS A 640 -43.91 -3.86 80.13
C CYS A 640 -43.05 -5.05 80.55
N GLY A 641 -41.76 -4.83 80.82
CA GLY A 641 -40.79 -5.81 81.27
C GLY A 641 -40.06 -6.53 80.15
N ASN A 642 -40.12 -6.01 78.92
CA ASN A 642 -39.27 -6.47 77.83
C ASN A 642 -37.86 -5.92 78.03
N THR A 643 -36.85 -6.74 77.77
CA THR A 643 -35.43 -6.36 77.87
C THR A 643 -34.66 -6.90 76.68
N ALA A 644 -33.75 -6.11 76.12
CA ALA A 644 -32.80 -6.55 75.11
C ALA A 644 -31.39 -6.04 75.45
N THR A 645 -30.39 -6.68 74.86
CA THR A 645 -28.98 -6.30 75.04
C THR A 645 -28.29 -6.38 73.70
N PHE A 646 -27.57 -5.32 73.35
CA PHE A 646 -26.78 -5.18 72.13
C PHE A 646 -25.33 -4.94 72.50
N THR A 647 -24.40 -5.45 71.68
CA THR A 647 -22.96 -5.26 71.85
C THR A 647 -22.32 -4.96 70.51
N GLN A 648 -21.31 -4.10 70.52
CA GLN A 648 -20.45 -3.79 69.38
C GLN A 648 -19.01 -3.98 69.81
N THR A 649 -18.18 -4.56 68.96
CA THR A 649 -16.74 -4.72 69.21
C THR A 649 -15.97 -4.02 68.11
N ILE A 650 -15.11 -3.07 68.49
CA ILE A 650 -14.21 -2.40 67.55
C ILE A 650 -12.82 -3.01 67.72
N PHE A 651 -12.35 -3.82 66.78
CA PHE A 651 -10.98 -4.28 66.70
C PHE A 651 -10.08 -3.11 66.28
N VAL A 652 -9.08 -2.77 67.08
CA VAL A 652 -8.09 -1.74 66.75
C VAL A 652 -6.76 -2.43 66.47
N MET A 653 -6.43 -2.54 65.18
CA MET A 653 -5.20 -3.17 64.71
C MET A 653 -4.07 -2.15 64.62
N GLN A 654 -2.85 -2.57 64.96
CA GLN A 654 -1.69 -1.73 64.69
C GLN A 654 -1.45 -1.62 63.16
N PRO A 655 -1.04 -0.44 62.65
CA PRO A 655 -0.77 -0.24 61.23
C PRO A 655 0.34 -1.18 60.74
N GLN A 656 0.22 -1.62 59.49
CA GLN A 656 1.22 -2.48 58.84
C GLN A 656 2.51 -1.69 58.56
N LEU A 657 3.60 -2.42 58.36
CA LEU A 657 4.88 -1.84 57.95
C LEU A 657 4.74 -1.33 56.52
N GLU A 658 4.97 -0.03 56.30
CA GLU A 658 4.98 0.56 54.95
C GLU A 658 6.41 0.63 54.40
N GLU A 659 6.58 0.41 53.10
CA GLU A 659 7.85 0.60 52.40
C GLU A 659 7.77 1.85 51.50
N VAL A 660 8.79 2.70 51.57
CA VAL A 660 8.89 3.93 50.78
C VAL A 660 10.14 3.89 49.93
N TYR A 661 9.97 3.93 48.61
CA TYR A 661 11.06 3.92 47.65
C TYR A 661 11.51 5.34 47.31
N ILE A 662 12.82 5.59 47.34
CA ILE A 662 13.39 6.91 47.01
C ILE A 662 14.59 6.72 46.10
N ASP A 663 14.49 7.21 44.86
CA ASP A 663 15.62 7.29 43.94
C ASP A 663 16.37 8.62 44.09
N VAL A 664 17.69 8.55 44.27
CA VAL A 664 18.54 9.73 44.43
C VAL A 664 19.84 9.57 43.65
N CYS A 665 20.31 10.66 43.05
CA CYS A 665 21.60 10.66 42.39
C CYS A 665 22.74 11.05 43.34
N VAL A 666 23.95 10.56 43.06
CA VAL A 666 25.16 10.84 43.87
C VAL A 666 25.57 12.33 43.94
N GLU A 667 25.09 13.19 43.04
CA GLU A 667 25.31 14.65 43.10
C GLU A 667 24.14 15.43 43.74
N ASP A 668 23.06 14.75 44.13
CA ASP A 668 21.92 15.41 44.73
C ASP A 668 22.23 15.94 46.14
N GLU A 669 21.51 17.00 46.53
CA GLU A 669 21.55 17.52 47.88
C GLU A 669 20.96 16.50 48.88
N ALA A 670 21.34 16.62 50.15
CA ALA A 670 20.86 15.69 51.18
C ALA A 670 19.31 15.71 51.29
N VAL A 671 18.72 14.52 51.27
CA VAL A 671 17.28 14.30 51.36
C VAL A 671 16.86 14.16 52.81
N ASP A 672 15.82 14.87 53.22
CA ASP A 672 15.24 14.76 54.55
C ASP A 672 14.08 13.76 54.53
N LEU A 673 14.31 12.56 55.08
CA LEU A 673 13.35 11.44 55.07
C LEU A 673 12.06 11.75 55.83
N ILE A 674 12.06 12.79 56.67
CA ILE A 674 10.86 13.22 57.38
C ILE A 674 9.75 13.72 56.43
N ASN A 675 10.14 14.21 55.24
CA ASN A 675 9.19 14.71 54.24
C ASN A 675 8.55 13.60 53.41
N TYR A 676 9.07 12.38 53.54
CA TYR A 676 8.61 11.18 52.86
C TYR A 676 7.88 10.24 53.83
N LEU A 677 7.61 10.69 55.06
CA LEU A 677 6.72 9.97 55.96
C LEU A 677 5.27 10.13 55.46
N PRO A 678 4.46 9.06 55.49
CA PRO A 678 3.05 9.11 55.15
C PRO A 678 2.28 10.14 55.98
N GLN A 679 1.20 10.67 55.41
CA GLN A 679 0.41 11.73 56.04
C GLN A 679 -0.20 11.25 57.36
N GLY A 680 -0.02 12.01 58.45
CA GLY A 680 -0.55 11.66 59.78
C GLY A 680 0.43 10.94 60.71
N PHE A 681 1.59 10.50 60.22
CA PHE A 681 2.61 9.85 61.04
C PHE A 681 3.28 10.85 62.01
N ASP A 682 3.65 10.37 63.21
CA ASP A 682 4.48 11.16 64.13
C ASP A 682 5.82 11.47 63.46
N THR A 683 6.33 12.68 63.64
CA THR A 683 7.62 13.15 63.09
C THR A 683 8.75 13.07 64.12
N ASN A 684 8.46 12.62 65.34
CA ASN A 684 9.43 12.54 66.45
C ASN A 684 10.03 11.14 66.69
N GLY A 685 9.85 10.20 65.76
CA GLY A 685 10.44 8.86 65.83
C GLY A 685 11.93 8.80 65.55
N ILE A 686 12.45 7.59 65.42
CA ILE A 686 13.88 7.30 65.27
C ILE A 686 14.13 6.63 63.92
N PHE A 687 15.03 7.21 63.12
CA PHE A 687 15.55 6.63 61.89
C PHE A 687 16.81 5.79 62.19
N THR A 688 16.86 4.58 61.64
CA THR A 688 17.95 3.62 61.85
C THR A 688 18.35 3.00 60.52
N ALA A 689 19.59 3.21 60.09
CA ALA A 689 20.14 2.51 58.94
C ALA A 689 20.32 1.02 59.24
N VAL A 690 19.74 0.17 58.39
CA VAL A 690 19.79 -1.30 58.55
C VAL A 690 20.52 -2.00 57.41
N GLU A 691 20.56 -1.40 56.22
CA GLU A 691 21.30 -1.92 55.06
C GLU A 691 22.00 -0.79 54.28
N GLY A 692 23.17 -1.09 53.72
CA GLY A 692 24.08 -0.09 53.14
C GLY A 692 24.83 0.69 54.22
N GLU A 693 26.16 0.80 54.13
CA GLU A 693 26.95 1.54 55.13
C GLU A 693 26.72 3.07 54.99
N VAL A 694 25.70 3.60 55.66
CA VAL A 694 25.36 5.03 55.68
C VAL A 694 25.27 5.57 57.11
N VAL A 695 25.71 6.82 57.30
CA VAL A 695 25.63 7.53 58.58
C VAL A 695 24.58 8.63 58.45
N LEU A 696 23.46 8.47 59.14
CA LEU A 696 22.39 9.47 59.18
C LEU A 696 22.69 10.57 60.21
N GLU A 697 22.37 11.81 59.86
CA GLU A 697 22.28 12.94 60.80
C GLU A 697 20.81 13.24 61.12
N GLY A 698 20.20 12.45 62.00
CA GLY A 698 18.76 12.54 62.25
C GLY A 698 17.99 11.84 61.13
N SER A 699 17.11 12.57 60.44
CA SER A 699 16.35 12.10 59.28
C SER A 699 17.03 12.40 57.93
N LEU A 700 18.20 13.06 57.94
CA LEU A 700 18.90 13.43 56.70
C LEU A 700 19.71 12.26 56.13
N PHE A 701 19.37 11.87 54.91
CA PHE A 701 20.12 10.97 54.05
C PHE A 701 20.95 11.79 53.05
N ASN A 702 22.27 11.56 53.01
CA ASN A 702 23.17 12.28 52.11
C ASN A 702 23.75 11.31 51.07
N PRO A 703 23.38 11.41 49.78
CA PRO A 703 23.88 10.51 48.74
C PRO A 703 25.36 10.78 48.36
N ALA A 704 25.91 11.94 48.74
CA ALA A 704 27.27 12.32 48.37
C ALA A 704 28.33 11.38 48.97
N ASN A 705 29.15 10.78 48.09
CA ASN A 705 30.21 9.80 48.40
C ASN A 705 29.70 8.43 48.88
N LEU A 706 28.42 8.11 48.68
CA LEU A 706 27.91 6.75 48.82
C LEU A 706 28.28 5.91 47.59
N ALA A 707 28.33 4.59 47.77
CA ALA A 707 28.44 3.66 46.65
C ALA A 707 27.08 3.60 45.94
N LEU A 708 27.07 3.24 44.66
CA LEU A 708 25.83 2.98 43.93
C LEU A 708 25.18 1.71 44.47
N GLY A 709 23.85 1.75 44.62
CA GLY A 709 23.05 0.62 45.09
C GLY A 709 22.01 1.01 46.13
N GLU A 710 21.42 0.01 46.76
CA GLU A 710 20.29 0.19 47.67
C GLU A 710 20.73 0.37 49.13
N TYR A 711 20.02 1.25 49.83
CA TYR A 711 20.18 1.55 51.24
C TYR A 711 18.83 1.44 51.94
N LYS A 712 18.74 0.65 53.01
CA LYS A 712 17.50 0.46 53.76
C LYS A 712 17.56 1.19 55.11
N ILE A 713 16.64 2.11 55.34
CA ILE A 713 16.50 2.90 56.58
C ILE A 713 15.14 2.63 57.22
N MET A 714 15.14 2.13 58.46
CA MET A 714 13.90 1.93 59.22
C MET A 714 13.55 3.17 60.04
N TYR A 715 12.28 3.51 60.09
CA TYR A 715 11.68 4.49 61.00
C TYR A 715 10.80 3.78 62.03
N ALA A 716 10.88 4.21 63.30
CA ALA A 716 9.99 3.75 64.37
C ALA A 716 9.53 4.92 65.26
N SER A 717 8.23 5.04 65.53
CA SER A 717 7.68 6.10 66.37
C SER A 717 8.07 5.95 67.87
N ASN A 718 8.11 7.07 68.61
CA ASN A 718 8.69 7.13 69.98
C ASN A 718 7.66 7.10 71.13
N GLY A 719 6.36 6.95 70.85
CA GLY A 719 5.33 6.74 71.88
C GLY A 719 3.89 6.96 71.40
N GLY A 720 2.92 6.38 72.13
CA GLY A 720 1.50 6.35 71.80
C GLY A 720 0.90 4.98 72.09
N ASP A 721 -0.43 4.85 72.09
CA ASP A 721 -1.10 3.55 72.07
C ASP A 721 -1.07 2.92 70.65
N CYS A 722 -0.74 3.72 69.62
CA CYS A 722 -0.46 3.31 68.25
C CYS A 722 1.04 3.42 67.92
N LYS A 723 1.62 2.39 67.30
CA LYS A 723 3.03 2.32 66.88
C LYS A 723 3.10 2.25 65.36
N TYR A 724 3.98 3.06 64.76
CA TYR A 724 4.17 3.14 63.32
C TYR A 724 5.58 2.73 62.95
N TYR A 725 5.71 2.02 61.82
CA TYR A 725 6.98 1.57 61.25
C TYR A 725 6.99 1.86 59.75
N VAL A 726 8.10 2.42 59.26
CA VAL A 726 8.29 2.67 57.81
C VAL A 726 9.69 2.23 57.42
N ASP A 727 9.81 1.49 56.33
CA ASP A 727 11.07 1.07 55.73
C ASP A 727 11.34 1.91 54.47
N PHE A 728 12.31 2.81 54.54
CA PHE A 728 12.77 3.54 53.36
C PHE A 728 13.79 2.71 52.59
N ILE A 729 13.52 2.45 51.32
CA ILE A 729 14.42 1.79 50.37
C ILE A 729 14.93 2.87 49.42
N ILE A 730 16.19 3.26 49.61
CA ILE A 730 16.80 4.39 48.91
C ILE A 730 17.83 3.86 47.92
N THR A 731 17.62 4.12 46.63
CA THR A 731 18.54 3.69 45.57
C THR A 731 19.41 4.86 45.14
N THR A 732 20.74 4.69 45.24
CA THR A 732 21.70 5.68 44.76
C THR A 732 22.15 5.36 43.32
N ASN A 733 21.87 6.25 42.38
CA ASN A 733 22.27 6.14 40.97
C ASN A 733 23.25 7.25 40.54
N ASN A 734 23.71 7.19 39.28
CA ASN A 734 24.62 8.16 38.67
C ASN A 734 24.02 8.87 37.44
N ASP A 735 22.69 8.83 37.27
CA ASP A 735 21.99 9.33 36.08
C ASP A 735 22.14 10.84 35.89
N CYS A 736 22.31 11.58 36.99
CA CYS A 736 22.57 13.01 36.96
C CYS A 736 24.00 13.39 36.49
N VAL A 737 24.88 12.42 36.24
CA VAL A 737 26.26 12.66 35.77
C VAL A 737 26.34 12.43 34.25
N PRO A 738 26.15 13.45 33.40
CA PRO A 738 26.20 13.29 31.95
C PRO A 738 27.64 13.00 31.47
N CYS A 739 27.90 11.74 31.12
CA CYS A 739 29.21 11.22 30.68
C CYS A 739 29.60 11.62 29.24
N THR A 740 29.53 12.92 28.96
CA THR A 740 29.79 13.53 27.65
C THR A 740 31.27 13.87 27.42
N ARG A 741 31.64 14.14 26.17
CA ARG A 741 33.04 14.42 25.75
C ARG A 741 33.70 15.51 26.57
N ASP A 742 32.94 16.54 26.87
CA ASP A 742 33.46 17.83 27.33
C ASP A 742 33.89 17.80 28.80
N GLN A 743 33.50 16.76 29.54
CA GLN A 743 33.90 16.52 30.93
C GLN A 743 35.22 15.76 31.07
N ILE A 744 35.71 15.15 29.98
CA ILE A 744 36.97 14.37 30.00
C ILE A 744 38.17 15.32 29.97
N GLU A 745 38.79 15.51 31.13
CA GLU A 745 39.97 16.35 31.27
C GLU A 745 41.27 15.55 31.10
N VAL A 746 41.98 15.83 30.01
CA VAL A 746 43.28 15.21 29.73
C VAL A 746 44.43 16.13 30.15
N SER A 747 45.37 15.57 30.89
CA SER A 747 46.58 16.26 31.37
C SER A 747 47.33 16.96 30.24
N LYS A 748 47.74 18.22 30.48
CA LYS A 748 48.48 19.04 29.49
C LYS A 748 50.00 18.98 29.67
N ALA A 749 50.48 18.44 30.79
CA ALA A 749 51.89 18.26 31.08
C ALA A 749 52.15 16.96 31.83
N VAL A 750 53.33 16.37 31.63
CA VAL A 750 53.90 15.33 32.49
C VAL A 750 55.30 15.79 32.93
N THR A 751 55.51 15.92 34.23
CA THR A 751 56.77 16.29 34.89
C THR A 751 57.07 15.29 36.01
N PRO A 752 57.67 14.12 35.72
CA PRO A 752 57.88 13.05 36.70
C PRO A 752 59.03 13.40 37.66
N ASN A 753 58.77 14.26 38.63
CA ASN A 753 59.75 14.74 39.63
C ASN A 753 59.41 14.25 41.05
N GLY A 754 58.28 13.55 41.23
CA GLY A 754 57.83 12.96 42.49
C GLY A 754 57.19 13.96 43.45
N ASP A 755 56.69 15.09 42.96
CA ASP A 755 55.96 16.08 43.77
C ASP A 755 54.42 15.87 43.78
N ALA A 756 53.95 14.78 43.16
CA ALA A 756 52.55 14.39 42.96
C ALA A 756 51.74 15.36 42.08
N ILE A 757 52.40 16.29 41.37
CA ILE A 757 51.75 17.23 40.46
C ILE A 757 52.25 16.95 39.03
N ASN A 758 51.33 16.53 38.16
CA ASN A 758 51.63 16.14 36.78
C ASN A 758 52.71 15.04 36.68
N ASP A 759 52.90 14.20 37.69
CA ASP A 759 53.93 13.15 37.67
C ASP A 759 53.68 12.10 36.58
N VAL A 760 52.41 11.93 36.21
CA VAL A 760 51.92 10.97 35.20
C VAL A 760 50.92 11.65 34.27
N PHE A 761 50.64 11.01 33.14
CA PHE A 761 49.58 11.42 32.22
C PHE A 761 48.23 10.99 32.79
N GLU A 762 47.41 11.93 33.24
CA GLU A 762 46.11 11.64 33.86
C GLU A 762 44.95 12.04 32.93
N ILE A 763 43.94 11.19 32.87
CA ILE A 763 42.59 11.41 32.33
C ILE A 763 41.64 11.47 33.53
N LYS A 764 40.88 12.56 33.66
CA LYS A 764 39.99 12.86 34.81
C LYS A 764 38.58 13.21 34.34
N GLY A 765 37.61 13.26 35.25
CA GLY A 765 36.22 13.65 34.96
C GLY A 765 35.36 12.51 34.39
N THR A 766 35.68 11.27 34.76
CA THR A 766 35.00 10.04 34.30
C THR A 766 34.86 8.99 35.40
N GLU A 767 35.07 9.40 36.65
CA GLU A 767 35.17 8.54 37.83
C GLU A 767 33.90 7.72 38.09
N TYR A 768 32.75 8.21 37.61
CA TYR A 768 31.43 7.57 37.73
C TYR A 768 30.86 7.07 36.41
N CYS A 769 31.61 7.18 35.30
CA CYS A 769 31.16 6.83 33.95
C CYS A 769 31.51 5.39 33.53
N GLY A 770 32.30 4.67 34.34
CA GLY A 770 32.73 3.30 34.01
C GLY A 770 33.67 3.18 32.80
N TYR A 771 34.11 4.29 32.20
CA TYR A 771 34.92 4.28 30.99
C TYR A 771 36.32 3.70 31.19
N THR A 772 36.76 2.94 30.20
CA THR A 772 38.15 2.50 30.05
C THR A 772 38.77 3.11 28.80
N PHE A 773 40.06 3.42 28.90
CA PHE A 773 40.77 4.20 27.88
C PHE A 773 41.91 3.42 27.24
N ASP A 774 41.97 3.42 25.91
CA ASP A 774 43.14 3.00 25.17
C ASP A 774 43.96 4.24 24.78
N VAL A 775 45.23 4.28 25.18
CA VAL A 775 46.10 5.47 25.05
C VAL A 775 47.28 5.19 24.14
N LEU A 776 47.45 6.04 23.12
CA LEU A 776 48.58 6.05 22.19
C LEU A 776 49.28 7.40 22.28
N ILE A 777 50.62 7.42 22.34
CA ILE A 777 51.41 8.65 22.38
C ILE A 777 52.50 8.63 21.32
N PHE A 778 52.67 9.75 20.62
CA PHE A 778 53.55 9.93 19.47
C PHE A 778 54.52 11.10 19.67
N ASN A 779 55.71 11.00 19.09
CA ASN A 779 56.65 12.11 19.02
C ASN A 779 56.29 13.08 17.88
N ARG A 780 57.00 14.23 17.80
CA ARG A 780 56.76 15.25 16.75
C ARG A 780 56.99 14.80 15.29
N TRP A 781 57.61 13.64 15.08
CA TRP A 781 57.86 13.07 13.76
C TRP A 781 56.84 11.99 13.39
N GLY A 782 55.88 11.70 14.28
CA GLY A 782 54.82 10.71 14.07
C GLY A 782 55.18 9.30 14.56
N ASP A 783 56.34 9.08 15.19
CA ASP A 783 56.66 7.76 15.73
C ASP A 783 55.95 7.54 17.06
N LYS A 784 55.31 6.37 17.23
CA LYS A 784 54.68 5.94 18.49
C LYS A 784 55.74 5.70 19.57
N VAL A 785 55.58 6.35 20.71
CA VAL A 785 56.49 6.27 21.87
C VAL A 785 55.88 5.59 23.09
N TYR A 786 54.55 5.47 23.16
CA TYR A 786 53.85 4.73 24.21
C TYR A 786 52.49 4.23 23.70
N GLU A 787 52.05 3.11 24.25
CA GLU A 787 50.76 2.48 23.99
C GLU A 787 50.33 1.73 25.25
N SER A 788 49.07 1.89 25.64
CA SER A 788 48.44 1.11 26.71
C SER A 788 46.99 0.82 26.35
N ARG A 789 46.55 -0.38 26.68
CA ARG A 789 45.14 -0.77 26.65
C ARG A 789 44.61 -0.77 28.08
N ASN A 790 43.40 -0.25 28.29
CA ASN A 790 42.85 -0.02 29.63
C ASN A 790 43.83 0.77 30.52
N TYR A 791 44.20 1.94 30.03
CA TYR A 791 45.16 2.84 30.64
C TYR A 791 44.75 3.26 32.06
N LEU A 792 45.67 3.11 33.01
CA LEU A 792 45.42 3.26 34.45
C LEU A 792 45.99 4.56 35.03
N ASN A 793 46.14 5.62 34.21
CA ASN A 793 46.73 6.90 34.62
C ASN A 793 48.13 6.78 35.24
N ASP A 794 48.99 5.91 34.68
CA ASP A 794 50.26 5.51 35.28
C ASP A 794 51.52 5.86 34.46
N TRP A 795 51.38 6.50 33.29
CA TRP A 795 52.52 6.80 32.41
C TRP A 795 53.23 8.11 32.78
N GLY A 796 54.44 7.98 33.32
CA GLY A 796 55.36 9.08 33.63
C GLY A 796 56.46 9.32 32.58
N GLY A 797 56.20 9.15 31.28
CA GLY A 797 57.19 9.46 30.24
C GLY A 797 58.22 8.36 29.93
N THR A 798 57.94 7.10 30.28
CA THR A 798 58.81 5.95 29.98
C THR A 798 58.75 5.53 28.50
N SER A 799 59.88 5.12 27.91
CA SER A 799 59.95 4.71 26.48
C SER A 799 60.25 3.21 26.32
N PRO A 800 59.56 2.48 25.40
CA PRO A 800 59.60 1.02 25.33
C PRO A 800 60.90 0.40 24.78
N ASN A 801 61.80 1.15 24.12
CA ASN A 801 62.90 0.54 23.34
C ASN A 801 64.30 1.16 23.47
N ASN A 802 64.65 1.82 24.58
CA ASN A 802 65.96 2.49 24.76
C ASN A 802 66.33 3.45 23.59
N ALA A 803 65.37 3.82 22.74
CA ALA A 803 65.57 4.51 21.47
C ALA A 803 66.16 5.92 21.64
N TYR A 804 66.03 6.48 22.85
CA TYR A 804 66.47 7.82 23.21
C TYR A 804 67.62 7.86 24.23
N GLY A 805 68.31 6.73 24.45
CA GLY A 805 69.54 6.64 25.25
C GLY A 805 69.38 6.03 26.64
N SER A 806 70.46 6.04 27.43
CA SER A 806 70.63 5.30 28.71
C SER A 806 69.74 5.72 29.89
N ARG A 807 68.70 6.52 29.68
CA ARG A 807 67.82 7.06 30.73
C ARG A 807 66.43 6.43 30.80
N GLY A 808 66.00 5.65 29.80
CA GLY A 808 64.70 4.93 29.82
C GLY A 808 63.44 5.81 29.69
N THR A 809 63.57 7.13 29.64
CA THR A 809 62.48 8.10 29.46
C THR A 809 62.57 8.84 28.13
N VAL A 810 61.43 9.37 27.66
CA VAL A 810 61.37 10.19 26.46
C VAL A 810 61.99 11.59 26.72
N PRO A 811 62.68 12.21 25.75
CA PRO A 811 63.25 13.54 25.93
C PRO A 811 62.21 14.62 26.21
N ALA A 812 62.59 15.68 26.93
CA ALA A 812 61.70 16.83 27.13
C ALA A 812 61.25 17.44 25.79
N GLY A 813 59.94 17.66 25.65
CA GLY A 813 59.35 18.19 24.43
C GLY A 813 57.85 17.96 24.35
N THR A 814 57.26 18.42 23.25
CA THR A 814 55.85 18.22 22.94
C THR A 814 55.65 16.85 22.26
N TYR A 815 54.71 16.09 22.79
CA TYR A 815 54.21 14.83 22.26
C TYR A 815 52.73 14.98 21.95
N TYR A 816 52.20 14.06 21.14
CA TYR A 816 50.80 14.04 20.76
C TYR A 816 50.18 12.75 21.24
N TYR A 817 48.94 12.79 21.72
CA TYR A 817 48.23 11.61 22.18
C TYR A 817 46.95 11.38 21.36
N ILE A 818 46.53 10.12 21.35
CA ILE A 818 45.20 9.68 20.90
C ILE A 818 44.67 8.79 22.01
N ILE A 819 43.48 9.09 22.50
CA ILE A 819 42.75 8.35 23.52
C ILE A 819 41.47 7.84 22.86
N LYS A 820 41.26 6.54 22.93
CA LYS A 820 40.01 5.89 22.54
C LYS A 820 39.27 5.48 23.82
N ILE A 821 37.96 5.71 23.82
CA ILE A 821 37.05 5.30 24.89
C ILE A 821 36.45 3.97 24.43
N ASN A 822 36.59 2.91 25.21
CA ASN A 822 36.28 1.56 24.74
C ASN A 822 34.78 1.28 24.70
N GLU A 823 34.04 1.84 25.66
CA GLU A 823 32.59 1.68 25.84
C GLU A 823 31.78 2.63 24.95
N GLN A 824 32.44 3.58 24.27
CA GLN A 824 31.82 4.55 23.36
C GLN A 824 32.54 4.54 22.01
N PRO A 825 32.39 3.47 21.20
CA PRO A 825 33.14 3.29 19.96
C PRO A 825 32.80 4.32 18.87
N GLU A 826 31.61 4.92 18.92
CA GLU A 826 31.15 5.95 17.98
C GLU A 826 31.69 7.36 18.29
N MET A 827 32.13 7.56 19.54
CA MET A 827 32.70 8.82 19.96
C MET A 827 34.09 9.02 19.33
N GLN A 828 34.27 10.14 18.63
CA GLN A 828 35.55 10.43 17.98
C GLN A 828 36.72 10.34 18.97
N PRO A 829 37.88 9.74 18.62
CA PRO A 829 39.01 9.67 19.54
C PRO A 829 39.43 11.05 20.06
N ILE A 830 39.79 11.15 21.35
CA ILE A 830 40.32 12.40 21.92
C ILE A 830 41.79 12.49 21.51
N ASN A 831 42.15 13.53 20.78
CA ASN A 831 43.52 13.78 20.38
C ASN A 831 43.97 15.17 20.83
N GLY A 832 45.26 15.30 21.07
CA GLY A 832 45.81 16.54 21.61
C GLY A 832 47.32 16.48 21.72
N TYR A 833 47.89 17.49 22.38
CA TYR A 833 49.30 17.54 22.68
C TYR A 833 49.55 17.59 24.18
N ILE A 834 50.68 17.03 24.58
CA ILE A 834 51.17 17.06 25.95
C ILE A 834 52.63 17.49 25.98
N TYR A 835 52.98 18.32 26.96
CA TYR A 835 54.37 18.66 27.21
C TYR A 835 54.96 17.70 28.23
N VAL A 836 55.95 16.91 27.82
CA VAL A 836 56.73 16.08 28.75
C VAL A 836 57.96 16.87 29.15
N GLY A 837 58.07 17.21 30.44
CA GLY A 837 59.25 17.81 31.05
C GLY A 837 60.12 16.74 31.69
N THR A 838 61.42 16.77 31.41
CA THR A 838 62.41 15.91 32.08
C THR A 838 63.32 16.76 32.94
N GLU A 839 63.74 16.25 34.10
CA GLU A 839 64.92 16.77 34.80
C GLU A 839 66.26 16.35 34.18
#